data_AF-A0A4R8DTL0-F1
#
_entry.id   AF-A0A4R8DTL0-F1
#
_cell.length_a   1.000
_cell.length_b   1.000
_cell.length_c   1.000
_cell.angle_alpha   90.00
_cell.angle_beta   90.00
_cell.angle_gamma   90.00
#
_symmetry.space_group_name_H-M   'P 1'
#
loop_
_entity.id
_entity.type
_entity.pdbx_description
1 polymer ?
#
loop_
_entity_poly.entity_id
_entity_poly.type
_entity_poly.pdbx_seq_one_letter_code
_entity_poly.pdbx_strand_id
1 'polypeptide(L)'
;MRKIAIIIGAGPAGLTAAYELLTRSGILPVILEMSGDMGGISKTVNYKGNRIDFGGHRFFSKSDRVMEWWLNIMPMEDDGNTEISYHGQKRPVNQQKEITSDADPNKVMLLRRRISRIYFLRRFFRYPMQLSLDTLRKLGMWRTVMILLSYLKAWLFPRRPERNLEDFFINRFGKTLYQLFFRDYTEKVWGVSCRKIPPEWGAQRIKGVSVSKAVAHALRSITGKNGKGIAQKGTETSLIERFLYPKWGPGQLWEEVARLIVEKGGVIHTYKQVDRIFGADGLVQAVETIDPRDGKREFFEGDYFFSTMPIKNLVAGMDGLAPAEVREVAQGLKYRDFITVGVLLQKMAVQNPLKDTWIYIQEPGMRVGRIQLFHNWSPFMVKDPGTIWLGMEYFCTTGNDLWSLKDEELLELAMRELGQMGLANSEDVLDGCVLRMEKTYPAYFGTYDQFPVLRSFLDGWENLFPIGRNGMHKYNNSDHSMLTAMVSVDNIVAGVTDKTNIWAVNTEQEYHEEVKEKEKGATAPEAVTGAVVEDSGGFGAFVFRQNRKVVWWSAIILLLEFIFFKTLYPFANFIFDSHIYIDSAERGLAINVWPTGYSKFLSLIHFFSHSDMVLVFVQYLLLEATALYLYFTILYFLQPGRWSKSIILFFILCNPAFLSISNYVLSDALFLSLSLVWFAQLIWLIYRPKWATIIFNAVILLLLFTIRYQALYYPLITIVVMWICRMPIRVRLAGIFFTVLLLGLFINSQMRAYKAISGKAQFSAFSGWQLASNAMLMYRHLPGEPDDEMPGKFKPLHRLVVSTLDSFNRTIYRPDSAAQIFYLWDKGSPLIKYFRAGFRLNQNPNSFFTSWAAIAPLYQEYGLYLIKKHPAAYLQYFVGQNLIWYAEPATEFLGVYDHGTDSVSELEQRWFGYESKQIQSSSNRILYIDDIYPALSAIIKMAFIVGAIGFLFFGGIKQSPATYRLLLMIVGLFWTLDLGFSLLASPVVLRYQLFQLSVEVIFGTMFLEYIFRLEDKKVARLETGKGGIILQQG
;
A
#
# COMPACT_ATOMS: atom_id res chain seq x y z
N MET A 1 -11.75 7.81 -66.51
CA MET A 1 -10.34 7.68 -66.09
C MET A 1 -10.29 6.89 -64.78
N ARG A 2 -9.22 6.12 -64.55
CA ARG A 2 -9.02 5.44 -63.26
C ARG A 2 -8.65 6.52 -62.23
N LYS A 3 -9.36 6.57 -61.10
CA LYS A 3 -9.05 7.51 -60.02
C LYS A 3 -7.68 7.20 -59.41
N ILE A 4 -6.93 8.22 -59.00
CA ILE A 4 -5.59 8.14 -58.43
C ILE A 4 -5.61 8.62 -56.98
N ALA A 5 -4.96 7.88 -56.09
CA ALA A 5 -4.71 8.29 -54.71
C ALA A 5 -3.22 8.56 -54.50
N ILE A 6 -2.83 9.80 -54.26
CA ILE A 6 -1.47 10.16 -53.87
C ILE A 6 -1.31 9.90 -52.37
N ILE A 7 -0.30 9.11 -51.99
CA ILE A 7 -0.04 8.74 -50.60
C ILE A 7 1.36 9.25 -50.23
N ILE A 8 1.41 10.20 -49.30
CA ILE A 8 2.66 10.82 -48.85
C ILE A 8 3.22 10.00 -47.70
N GLY A 9 4.29 9.26 -47.98
CA GLY A 9 5.07 8.43 -47.06
C GLY A 9 4.76 6.93 -47.13
N ALA A 10 5.80 6.10 -47.18
CA ALA A 10 5.74 4.63 -47.21
C ALA A 10 5.89 4.01 -45.80
N GLY A 11 5.32 4.66 -44.78
CA GLY A 11 5.21 4.09 -43.43
C GLY A 11 4.04 3.09 -43.28
N PRO A 12 3.81 2.54 -42.07
CA PRO A 12 2.73 1.59 -41.80
C PRO A 12 1.36 2.05 -42.31
N ALA A 13 0.99 3.31 -42.02
CA ALA A 13 -0.29 3.86 -42.46
C ALA A 13 -0.39 4.00 -43.98
N GLY A 14 0.65 4.49 -44.65
CA GLY A 14 0.64 4.73 -46.10
C GLY A 14 0.64 3.43 -46.90
N LEU A 15 1.47 2.46 -46.50
CA LEU A 15 1.50 1.13 -47.12
C LEU A 15 0.19 0.38 -46.89
N THR A 16 -0.40 0.46 -45.70
CA THR A 16 -1.72 -0.13 -45.46
C THR A 16 -2.80 0.54 -46.30
N ALA A 17 -2.82 1.88 -46.42
CA ALA A 17 -3.79 2.58 -47.27
C ALA A 17 -3.68 2.14 -48.74
N ALA A 18 -2.47 2.07 -49.29
CA ALA A 18 -2.24 1.62 -50.66
C ALA A 18 -2.70 0.18 -50.88
N TYR A 19 -2.38 -0.72 -49.96
CA TYR A 19 -2.78 -2.12 -50.05
C TYR A 19 -4.31 -2.29 -49.95
N GLU A 20 -4.97 -1.60 -49.03
CA GLU A 20 -6.44 -1.63 -48.88
C GLU A 20 -7.14 -1.04 -50.12
N LEU A 21 -6.62 0.05 -50.69
CA LEU A 21 -7.17 0.63 -51.92
C LEU A 21 -7.10 -0.35 -53.10
N LEU A 22 -5.98 -1.03 -53.29
CA LEU A 22 -5.80 -2.01 -54.38
C LEU A 22 -6.67 -3.26 -54.21
N THR A 23 -6.96 -3.65 -52.97
CA THR A 23 -7.71 -4.88 -52.68
C THR A 23 -9.21 -4.66 -52.61
N ARG A 24 -9.67 -3.43 -52.35
CA ARG A 24 -11.08 -3.13 -52.07
C ARG A 24 -11.70 -2.06 -52.95
N SER A 25 -10.92 -1.42 -53.83
CA SER A 25 -11.40 -0.36 -54.72
C SER A 25 -10.74 -0.42 -56.11
N GLY A 26 -11.23 0.38 -57.05
CA GLY A 26 -10.58 0.58 -58.35
C GLY A 26 -9.52 1.70 -58.38
N ILE A 27 -9.26 2.34 -57.25
CA ILE A 27 -8.39 3.52 -57.15
C ILE A 27 -6.92 3.08 -57.22
N LEU A 28 -6.11 3.76 -58.03
CA LEU A 28 -4.67 3.50 -58.16
C LEU A 28 -3.89 4.27 -57.09
N PRO A 29 -3.23 3.61 -56.13
CA PRO A 29 -2.35 4.31 -55.19
C PRO A 29 -0.98 4.61 -55.82
N VAL A 30 -0.51 5.83 -55.61
CA VAL A 30 0.84 6.31 -55.93
C VAL A 30 1.49 6.81 -54.64
N ILE A 31 2.45 6.07 -54.12
CA ILE A 31 3.17 6.43 -52.88
C ILE A 31 4.40 7.28 -53.23
N LEU A 32 4.58 8.38 -52.50
CA LEU A 32 5.73 9.27 -52.55
C LEU A 32 6.49 9.16 -51.23
N GLU A 33 7.68 8.55 -51.24
CA GLU A 33 8.51 8.32 -50.06
C GLU A 33 9.81 9.11 -50.15
N MET A 34 10.16 9.87 -49.12
CA MET A 34 11.35 10.73 -49.12
C MET A 34 12.66 9.95 -49.01
N SER A 35 12.63 8.73 -48.47
CA SER A 35 13.80 7.86 -48.30
C SER A 35 13.87 6.75 -49.35
N GLY A 36 14.95 5.96 -49.30
CA GLY A 36 15.09 4.74 -50.10
C GLY A 36 14.48 3.49 -49.43
N ASP A 37 14.03 3.60 -48.17
CA ASP A 37 13.62 2.46 -47.35
C ASP A 37 12.11 2.46 -47.10
N MET A 38 11.54 1.27 -46.87
CA MET A 38 10.11 1.10 -46.55
C MET A 38 9.87 0.98 -45.04
N GLY A 39 8.69 1.38 -44.58
CA GLY A 39 8.24 1.23 -43.20
C GLY A 39 8.44 2.45 -42.30
N GLY A 40 9.03 3.54 -42.80
CA GLY A 40 9.18 4.80 -42.05
C GLY A 40 9.89 4.60 -40.70
N ILE A 41 9.23 4.97 -39.59
CA ILE A 41 9.77 4.75 -38.23
C ILE A 41 9.83 3.24 -37.88
N SER A 42 9.02 2.40 -38.52
CA SER A 42 9.01 0.94 -38.33
C SER A 42 9.96 0.20 -39.28
N LYS A 43 10.93 0.88 -39.90
CA LYS A 43 11.95 0.23 -40.74
C LYS A 43 13.03 -0.47 -39.92
N THR A 44 13.74 -1.38 -40.58
CA THR A 44 14.89 -2.10 -40.03
C THR A 44 16.11 -1.83 -40.90
N VAL A 45 17.19 -1.29 -40.33
CA VAL A 45 18.43 -0.98 -41.04
C VAL A 45 19.40 -2.14 -40.90
N ASN A 46 19.99 -2.59 -42.01
CA ASN A 46 21.01 -3.64 -42.02
C ASN A 46 22.43 -3.04 -42.06
N TYR A 47 23.15 -3.13 -40.95
CA TYR A 47 24.54 -2.71 -40.81
C TYR A 47 25.47 -3.92 -40.81
N LYS A 48 26.15 -4.17 -41.94
CA LYS A 48 27.12 -5.27 -42.12
C LYS A 48 26.58 -6.67 -41.74
N GLY A 49 25.27 -6.89 -41.87
CA GLY A 49 24.58 -8.13 -41.49
C GLY A 49 23.88 -8.08 -40.13
N ASN A 50 24.18 -7.08 -39.29
CA ASN A 50 23.50 -6.83 -38.02
C ASN A 50 22.35 -5.83 -38.23
N ARG A 51 21.15 -6.17 -37.78
CA ARG A 51 19.92 -5.41 -38.06
C ARG A 51 19.52 -4.55 -36.86
N ILE A 52 19.09 -3.31 -37.10
CA ILE A 52 18.69 -2.34 -36.07
C ILE A 52 17.33 -1.76 -36.40
N ASP A 53 16.46 -1.68 -35.38
CA ASP A 53 15.18 -0.97 -35.48
C ASP A 53 15.21 0.39 -34.77
N PHE A 54 14.34 1.30 -35.22
CA PHE A 54 14.12 2.58 -34.55
C PHE A 54 13.10 2.45 -33.40
N GLY A 55 13.57 1.91 -32.27
CA GLY A 55 12.69 1.62 -31.15
C GLY A 55 12.07 0.22 -31.22
N GLY A 56 11.63 -0.29 -30.07
CA GLY A 56 11.06 -1.63 -29.98
C GLY A 56 9.66 -1.71 -30.60
N HIS A 57 9.55 -2.33 -31.78
CA HIS A 57 8.30 -2.54 -32.48
C HIS A 57 7.75 -3.94 -32.24
N ARG A 58 6.81 -4.04 -31.30
CA ARG A 58 6.07 -5.28 -31.04
C ARG A 58 4.82 -5.35 -31.92
N PHE A 59 4.62 -6.47 -32.62
CA PHE A 59 3.38 -6.70 -33.36
C PHE A 59 2.36 -7.37 -32.44
N PHE A 60 1.44 -6.55 -31.96
CA PHE A 60 0.28 -6.95 -31.19
C PHE A 60 -0.79 -5.89 -31.39
N SER A 61 -2.03 -6.31 -31.62
CA SER A 61 -3.18 -5.43 -31.74
C SER A 61 -4.36 -6.02 -30.97
N LYS A 62 -5.24 -5.15 -30.47
CA LYS A 62 -6.57 -5.55 -29.98
C LYS A 62 -7.57 -5.74 -31.11
N SER A 63 -7.28 -5.21 -32.30
CA SER A 63 -8.15 -5.35 -33.47
C SER A 63 -7.84 -6.64 -34.21
N ASP A 64 -8.86 -7.48 -34.37
CA ASP A 64 -8.78 -8.72 -35.14
C ASP A 64 -8.42 -8.46 -36.59
N ARG A 65 -9.00 -7.41 -37.18
CA ARG A 65 -8.67 -6.95 -38.53
C ARG A 65 -7.17 -6.71 -38.72
N VAL A 66 -6.51 -6.05 -37.76
CA VAL A 66 -5.05 -5.80 -37.83
C VAL A 66 -4.25 -7.08 -37.65
N MET A 67 -4.64 -7.94 -36.68
CA MET A 67 -3.96 -9.22 -36.45
C MET A 67 -4.05 -10.13 -37.68
N GLU A 68 -5.23 -10.24 -38.28
CA GLU A 68 -5.45 -11.00 -39.51
C GLU A 68 -4.71 -10.40 -40.69
N TRP A 69 -4.71 -9.07 -40.83
CA TRP A 69 -3.97 -8.38 -41.88
C TRP A 69 -2.47 -8.71 -41.82
N TRP A 70 -1.87 -8.68 -40.63
CA TRP A 70 -0.47 -9.07 -40.45
C TRP A 70 -0.21 -10.53 -40.81
N LEU A 71 -1.03 -11.45 -40.27
CA LEU A 71 -0.83 -12.89 -40.46
C LEU A 71 -1.15 -13.36 -41.87
N ASN A 72 -2.03 -12.66 -42.60
CA ASN A 72 -2.30 -12.95 -44.01
C ASN A 72 -1.12 -12.59 -44.92
N ILE A 73 -0.32 -11.59 -44.55
CA ILE A 73 0.86 -11.17 -45.32
C ILE A 73 2.08 -11.97 -44.90
N MET A 74 2.24 -12.20 -43.59
CA MET A 74 3.36 -12.92 -43.03
C MET A 74 2.85 -13.90 -41.97
N PRO A 75 2.70 -15.20 -42.31
CA PRO A 75 2.18 -16.21 -41.39
C PRO A 75 3.12 -16.43 -40.19
N MET A 76 2.60 -17.06 -39.14
CA MET A 76 3.42 -17.45 -37.99
C MET A 76 4.28 -18.67 -38.33
N GLU A 77 5.50 -18.75 -37.78
CA GLU A 77 6.31 -19.97 -37.80
C GLU A 77 5.62 -21.08 -37.00
N ASP A 78 5.46 -22.28 -37.58
CA ASP A 78 4.77 -23.41 -36.94
C ASP A 78 5.60 -23.96 -35.75
N ASP A 79 5.16 -23.67 -34.52
CA ASP A 79 5.80 -24.09 -33.25
C ASP A 79 4.87 -25.00 -32.41
N GLY A 80 3.88 -25.62 -33.05
CA GLY A 80 2.84 -26.38 -32.35
C GLY A 80 1.82 -25.49 -31.62
N ASN A 81 0.74 -26.12 -31.14
CA ASN A 81 -0.49 -25.47 -30.68
C ASN A 81 -0.22 -24.36 -29.64
N THR A 82 -0.26 -23.08 -30.06
CA THR A 82 0.22 -21.96 -29.25
C THR A 82 -0.87 -20.92 -29.00
N GLU A 83 -1.20 -20.74 -27.72
CA GLU A 83 -2.15 -19.72 -27.26
C GLU A 83 -1.43 -18.40 -26.95
N ILE A 84 -1.99 -17.28 -27.42
CA ILE A 84 -1.63 -15.93 -26.95
C ILE A 84 -2.63 -15.56 -25.84
N SER A 85 -2.13 -15.30 -24.63
CA SER A 85 -2.94 -14.89 -23.48
C SER A 85 -2.96 -13.35 -23.33
N TYR A 86 -4.15 -12.78 -23.14
CA TYR A 86 -4.35 -11.36 -22.85
C TYR A 86 -5.54 -11.18 -21.89
N HIS A 87 -5.39 -10.41 -20.80
CA HIS A 87 -6.44 -10.17 -19.79
C HIS A 87 -7.12 -11.44 -19.21
N GLY A 88 -6.39 -12.55 -19.13
CA GLY A 88 -6.96 -13.84 -18.70
C GLY A 88 -7.90 -14.47 -19.74
N GLN A 89 -7.99 -13.92 -20.94
CA GLN A 89 -8.52 -14.57 -22.14
C GLN A 89 -7.38 -15.26 -22.86
N LYS A 90 -7.61 -16.52 -23.25
CA LYS A 90 -6.70 -17.28 -24.10
C LYS A 90 -7.24 -17.18 -25.52
N ARG A 91 -6.43 -16.64 -26.43
CA ARG A 91 -6.74 -16.66 -27.85
C ARG A 91 -5.94 -17.80 -28.49
N PRO A 92 -6.59 -18.84 -29.01
CA PRO A 92 -5.91 -19.73 -29.94
C PRO A 92 -5.58 -18.92 -31.19
N VAL A 93 -4.30 -18.86 -31.57
CA VAL A 93 -3.93 -18.37 -32.90
C VAL A 93 -4.21 -19.52 -33.87
N ASN A 94 -5.49 -19.85 -34.03
CA ASN A 94 -5.90 -20.89 -34.97
C ASN A 94 -6.05 -20.25 -36.34
N GLN A 95 -4.95 -20.20 -37.07
CA GLN A 95 -4.98 -20.31 -38.52
C GLN A 95 -3.94 -21.35 -38.91
N GLN A 96 -4.32 -22.63 -38.79
CA GLN A 96 -3.90 -23.62 -39.77
C GLN A 96 -4.51 -23.21 -41.13
N LYS A 97 -3.96 -22.18 -41.78
CA LYS A 97 -3.83 -22.32 -43.22
C LYS A 97 -2.67 -23.27 -43.37
N GLU A 98 -2.93 -24.45 -43.95
CA GLU A 98 -1.86 -25.33 -44.41
C GLU A 98 -0.80 -24.44 -45.05
N ILE A 99 0.39 -24.38 -44.44
CA ILE A 99 1.55 -23.81 -45.09
C ILE A 99 1.75 -24.73 -46.29
N THR A 100 1.22 -24.32 -47.45
CA THR A 100 1.46 -25.01 -48.70
C THR A 100 2.96 -25.22 -48.83
N SER A 101 3.41 -26.36 -49.33
CA SER A 101 4.83 -26.73 -49.43
C SER A 101 5.73 -25.70 -50.16
N ASP A 102 5.15 -24.66 -50.77
CA ASP A 102 5.79 -23.54 -51.46
C ASP A 102 5.95 -22.24 -50.62
N ALA A 103 5.57 -22.21 -49.34
CA ALA A 103 5.72 -20.99 -48.53
C ALA A 103 7.18 -20.69 -48.18
N ASP A 104 7.64 -19.46 -48.44
CA ASP A 104 9.01 -19.02 -48.12
C ASP A 104 9.26 -19.08 -46.60
N PRO A 105 10.20 -19.95 -46.12
CA PRO A 105 10.48 -20.14 -44.69
C PRO A 105 11.11 -18.92 -44.01
N ASN A 106 11.44 -17.87 -44.76
CA ASN A 106 11.92 -16.60 -44.21
C ASN A 106 10.83 -15.55 -44.04
N LYS A 107 9.66 -15.71 -44.69
CA LYS A 107 8.52 -14.79 -44.58
C LYS A 107 7.58 -15.22 -43.46
N VAL A 108 8.11 -15.26 -42.24
CA VAL A 108 7.36 -15.69 -41.06
C VAL A 108 7.49 -14.72 -39.89
N MET A 109 6.43 -14.66 -39.08
CA MET A 109 6.43 -13.99 -37.79
C MET A 109 6.80 -14.98 -36.68
N LEU A 110 7.72 -14.54 -35.83
CA LEU A 110 8.19 -15.25 -34.65
C LEU A 110 7.34 -14.85 -33.45
N LEU A 111 7.00 -15.82 -32.60
CA LEU A 111 6.41 -15.53 -31.30
C LEU A 111 7.52 -15.27 -30.26
N ARG A 112 7.50 -14.09 -29.64
CA ARG A 112 8.54 -13.65 -28.71
C ARG A 112 7.98 -13.31 -27.35
N ARG A 113 8.69 -13.72 -26.29
CA ARG A 113 8.34 -13.36 -24.91
C ARG A 113 8.79 -11.94 -24.63
N ARG A 114 7.93 -11.14 -24.02
CA ARG A 114 8.25 -9.77 -23.66
C ARG A 114 8.87 -9.71 -22.26
N ILE A 115 10.18 -9.55 -22.21
CA ILE A 115 10.92 -9.29 -20.98
C ILE A 115 11.44 -7.86 -21.05
N SER A 116 11.00 -7.02 -20.11
CA SER A 116 11.51 -5.66 -19.97
C SER A 116 11.67 -5.29 -18.49
N ARG A 117 12.71 -4.52 -18.22
CA ARG A 117 13.09 -4.06 -16.88
C ARG A 117 13.48 -2.58 -16.89
N ILE A 118 13.55 -2.00 -15.71
CA ILE A 118 14.05 -0.64 -15.48
C ILE A 118 15.41 -0.76 -14.81
N TYR A 119 16.43 -0.12 -15.35
CA TYR A 119 17.74 0.03 -14.72
C TYR A 119 17.77 1.34 -13.93
N PHE A 120 17.90 1.23 -12.61
CA PHE A 120 17.86 2.34 -11.66
C PHE A 120 18.65 2.00 -10.40
N LEU A 121 19.37 2.95 -9.79
CA LEU A 121 20.26 2.73 -8.64
C LEU A 121 21.25 1.57 -8.85
N ARG A 122 21.78 1.46 -10.07
CA ARG A 122 22.65 0.38 -10.54
C ARG A 122 22.05 -1.03 -10.38
N ARG A 123 20.72 -1.14 -10.41
CA ARG A 123 19.98 -2.38 -10.21
C ARG A 123 18.84 -2.51 -11.21
N PHE A 124 18.51 -3.75 -11.55
CA PHE A 124 17.36 -4.06 -12.41
C PHE A 124 16.08 -4.22 -11.58
N PHE A 125 15.07 -3.42 -11.91
CA PHE A 125 13.70 -3.49 -11.40
C PHE A 125 12.77 -4.05 -12.46
N ARG A 126 11.71 -4.76 -12.04
CA ARG A 126 10.68 -5.22 -12.98
C ARG A 126 9.89 -4.04 -13.55
N TYR A 127 9.49 -4.14 -14.81
CA TYR A 127 8.57 -3.19 -15.45
C TYR A 127 7.15 -3.77 -15.54
N PRO A 128 6.09 -3.02 -15.19
CA PRO A 128 6.14 -1.75 -14.46
C PRO A 128 6.67 -1.95 -13.04
N MET A 129 7.16 -0.88 -12.41
CA MET A 129 7.68 -0.96 -11.05
C MET A 129 6.55 -1.35 -10.08
N GLN A 130 6.66 -2.55 -9.50
CA GLN A 130 5.72 -3.07 -8.50
C GLN A 130 6.27 -2.86 -7.10
N LEU A 131 5.42 -2.49 -6.15
CA LEU A 131 5.75 -2.59 -4.73
C LEU A 131 5.81 -4.08 -4.37
N SER A 132 7.03 -4.59 -4.19
CA SER A 132 7.31 -5.97 -3.80
C SER A 132 8.44 -5.96 -2.77
N LEU A 133 8.59 -7.04 -1.98
CA LEU A 133 9.71 -7.18 -1.05
C LEU A 133 11.07 -6.97 -1.74
N ASP A 134 11.22 -7.45 -2.99
CA ASP A 134 12.43 -7.23 -3.80
C ASP A 134 12.65 -5.74 -4.11
N THR A 135 11.61 -5.02 -4.54
CA THR A 135 11.67 -3.57 -4.78
C THR A 135 12.04 -2.80 -3.52
N LEU A 136 11.41 -3.12 -2.39
CA LEU A 136 11.66 -2.46 -1.10
C LEU A 136 13.11 -2.71 -0.62
N ARG A 137 13.59 -3.96 -0.75
CA ARG A 137 14.98 -4.31 -0.44
C ARG A 137 15.97 -3.57 -1.34
N LYS A 138 15.64 -3.40 -2.63
CA LYS A 138 16.51 -2.68 -3.58
C LYS A 138 16.54 -1.17 -3.34
N LEU A 139 15.42 -0.57 -2.95
CA LEU A 139 15.34 0.86 -2.60
C LEU A 139 16.03 1.17 -1.27
N GLY A 140 15.94 0.25 -0.30
CA GLY A 140 16.39 0.41 1.08
C GLY A 140 15.30 0.97 1.99
N MET A 141 15.36 0.62 3.29
CA MET A 141 14.32 1.00 4.26
C MET A 141 14.18 2.52 4.39
N TRP A 142 15.29 3.25 4.47
CA TRP A 142 15.27 4.72 4.61
C TRP A 142 14.57 5.41 3.44
N ARG A 143 14.94 5.09 2.19
CA ARG A 143 14.29 5.66 1.00
C ARG A 143 12.82 5.30 0.93
N THR A 144 12.46 4.07 1.31
CA THR A 144 11.07 3.61 1.38
C THR A 144 10.26 4.46 2.35
N VAL A 145 10.75 4.67 3.57
CA VAL A 145 10.08 5.50 4.58
C VAL A 145 9.94 6.94 4.08
N MET A 146 10.97 7.52 3.48
CA MET A 146 10.92 8.88 2.93
C MET A 146 9.94 9.02 1.75
N ILE A 147 9.81 7.99 0.90
CA ILE A 147 8.78 7.94 -0.15
C ILE A 147 7.39 7.94 0.49
N LEU A 148 7.16 7.09 1.49
CA LEU A 148 5.86 6.99 2.19
C LEU A 148 5.48 8.30 2.91
N LEU A 149 6.41 8.91 3.66
CA LEU A 149 6.17 10.18 4.34
C LEU A 149 5.90 11.32 3.36
N SER A 150 6.60 11.36 2.24
CA SER A 150 6.42 12.36 1.19
C SER A 150 5.11 12.21 0.45
N TYR A 151 4.68 10.97 0.20
CA TYR A 151 3.37 10.65 -0.33
C TYR A 151 2.27 11.06 0.67
N LEU A 152 2.42 10.73 1.95
CA LEU A 152 1.47 11.13 2.99
C LEU A 152 1.35 12.66 3.08
N LYS A 153 2.48 13.40 3.00
CA LYS A 153 2.48 14.87 2.94
C LYS A 153 1.73 15.41 1.73
N ALA A 154 1.97 14.86 0.53
CA ALA A 154 1.28 15.28 -0.68
C ALA A 154 -0.23 14.92 -0.66
N TRP A 155 -0.59 13.84 0.04
CA TRP A 155 -1.98 13.44 0.25
C TRP A 155 -2.72 14.33 1.24
N LEU A 156 -2.06 14.70 2.36
CA LEU A 156 -2.61 15.62 3.36
C LEU A 156 -2.71 17.06 2.86
N PHE A 157 -1.75 17.49 2.03
CA PHE A 157 -1.66 18.85 1.51
C PHE A 157 -1.51 18.83 -0.02
N PRO A 158 -2.57 18.45 -0.77
CA PRO A 158 -2.51 18.36 -2.23
C PRO A 158 -2.35 19.74 -2.85
N ARG A 159 -1.54 19.84 -3.90
CA ARG A 159 -1.38 21.07 -4.69
C ARG A 159 -2.61 21.26 -5.58
N ARG A 160 -3.36 22.35 -5.39
CA ARG A 160 -4.57 22.66 -6.16
C ARG A 160 -4.55 24.14 -6.61
N PRO A 161 -4.89 24.46 -7.87
CA PRO A 161 -5.08 23.52 -9.00
C PRO A 161 -3.74 22.85 -9.40
N GLU A 162 -3.82 21.68 -10.05
CA GLU A 162 -2.64 21.08 -10.69
C GLU A 162 -2.26 21.94 -11.89
N ARG A 163 -1.10 22.60 -11.87
CA ARG A 163 -0.72 23.55 -12.93
C ARG A 163 0.13 22.92 -14.02
N ASN A 164 0.77 21.80 -13.72
CA ASN A 164 1.74 21.14 -14.59
C ASN A 164 1.92 19.67 -14.18
N LEU A 165 2.73 18.95 -14.96
CA LEU A 165 3.00 17.54 -14.76
C LEU A 165 3.78 17.24 -13.47
N GLU A 166 4.60 18.17 -12.96
CA GLU A 166 5.21 18.03 -11.62
C GLU A 166 4.13 17.97 -10.54
N ASP A 167 3.18 18.90 -10.53
CA ASP A 167 2.09 18.89 -9.55
C ASP A 167 1.25 17.61 -9.66
N PHE A 168 0.96 17.17 -10.89
CA PHE A 168 0.28 15.90 -11.17
C PHE A 168 0.99 14.70 -10.53
N PHE A 169 2.31 14.58 -10.72
CA PHE A 169 3.11 13.49 -10.15
C PHE A 169 3.23 13.59 -8.63
N ILE A 170 3.48 14.78 -8.09
CA ILE A 170 3.63 14.98 -6.65
C ILE A 170 2.34 14.62 -5.92
N ASN A 171 1.18 15.05 -6.41
CA ASN A 171 -0.11 14.71 -5.81
C ASN A 171 -0.40 13.20 -5.80
N ARG A 172 0.10 12.45 -6.80
CA ARG A 172 -0.18 11.01 -6.97
C ARG A 172 0.86 10.09 -6.33
N PHE A 173 2.10 10.54 -6.21
CA PHE A 173 3.23 9.68 -5.83
C PHE A 173 4.12 10.28 -4.73
N GLY A 174 3.86 11.52 -4.32
CA GLY A 174 4.73 12.25 -3.39
C GLY A 174 5.94 12.87 -4.08
N LYS A 175 6.50 13.91 -3.45
CA LYS A 175 7.65 14.66 -3.98
C LYS A 175 8.90 13.79 -4.11
N THR A 176 9.13 12.90 -3.17
CA THR A 176 10.35 12.09 -3.11
C THR A 176 10.39 11.08 -4.25
N LEU A 177 9.30 10.35 -4.50
CA LEU A 177 9.26 9.39 -5.62
C LEU A 177 9.26 10.11 -6.98
N TYR A 178 8.59 11.27 -7.07
CA TYR A 178 8.69 12.13 -8.25
C TYR A 178 10.15 12.48 -8.58
N GLN A 179 10.90 12.98 -7.59
CA GLN A 179 12.31 13.39 -7.78
C GLN A 179 13.23 12.21 -8.07
N LEU A 180 13.01 11.06 -7.44
CA LEU A 180 13.89 9.91 -7.58
C LEU A 180 13.66 9.13 -8.88
N PHE A 181 12.44 9.09 -9.39
CA PHE A 181 12.05 8.12 -10.42
C PHE A 181 11.38 8.77 -11.63
N PHE A 182 10.37 9.62 -11.43
CA PHE A 182 9.57 10.13 -12.54
C PHE A 182 10.20 11.31 -13.29
N ARG A 183 10.82 12.24 -12.55
CA ARG A 183 11.31 13.51 -13.10
C ARG A 183 12.33 13.28 -14.22
N ASP A 184 13.47 12.69 -13.90
CA ASP A 184 14.61 12.64 -14.81
C ASP A 184 14.29 11.84 -16.07
N TYR A 185 13.55 10.74 -15.94
CA TYR A 185 13.12 9.96 -17.09
C TYR A 185 12.14 10.71 -18.00
N THR A 186 11.16 11.40 -17.42
CA THR A 186 10.16 12.17 -18.18
C THR A 186 10.82 13.35 -18.91
N GLU A 187 11.68 14.09 -18.21
CA GLU A 187 12.42 15.23 -18.80
C GLU A 187 13.42 14.76 -19.87
N LYS A 188 14.03 13.57 -19.71
CA LYS A 188 14.87 12.93 -20.73
C LYS A 188 14.09 12.61 -22.00
N VAL A 189 12.93 11.95 -21.87
CA VAL A 189 12.09 11.58 -23.03
C VAL A 189 11.59 12.83 -23.77
N TRP A 190 11.05 13.81 -23.06
CA TRP A 190 10.37 14.95 -23.67
C TRP A 190 11.24 16.19 -23.89
N GLY A 191 12.46 16.23 -23.36
CA GLY A 191 13.41 17.33 -23.55
C GLY A 191 13.00 18.66 -22.89
N VAL A 192 11.92 18.68 -22.10
CA VAL A 192 11.42 19.86 -21.39
C VAL A 192 11.10 19.51 -19.95
N SER A 193 11.20 20.50 -19.06
CA SER A 193 10.89 20.28 -17.64
C SER A 193 9.43 19.88 -17.44
N CYS A 194 9.17 18.99 -16.48
CA CYS A 194 7.80 18.61 -16.07
C CYS A 194 6.94 19.82 -15.67
N ARG A 195 7.55 20.95 -15.29
CA ARG A 195 6.84 22.20 -14.99
C ARG A 195 6.24 22.88 -16.22
N LYS A 196 6.73 22.57 -17.41
CA LYS A 196 6.28 23.12 -18.70
C LYS A 196 5.33 22.16 -19.44
N ILE A 197 5.09 20.97 -18.90
CA ILE A 197 4.17 19.99 -19.50
C ILE A 197 2.81 20.11 -18.79
N PRO A 198 1.70 20.25 -19.53
CA PRO A 198 0.36 20.29 -18.95
C PRO A 198 0.00 19.01 -18.18
N PRO A 199 -0.78 19.09 -17.08
CA PRO A 199 -1.14 17.92 -16.27
C PRO A 199 -2.02 16.90 -17.03
N GLU A 200 -2.77 17.33 -18.05
CA GLU A 200 -3.63 16.49 -18.88
C GLU A 200 -2.83 15.39 -19.60
N TRP A 201 -1.59 15.70 -19.99
CA TRP A 201 -0.66 14.73 -20.56
C TRP A 201 -0.44 13.54 -19.61
N GLY A 202 -0.22 13.83 -18.32
CA GLY A 202 -0.06 12.81 -17.29
C GLY A 202 -1.36 12.04 -17.02
N ALA A 203 -2.50 12.75 -17.02
CA ALA A 203 -3.82 12.17 -16.81
C ALA A 203 -4.24 11.22 -17.93
N GLN A 204 -3.76 11.42 -19.15
CA GLN A 204 -3.98 10.49 -20.26
C GLN A 204 -3.07 9.26 -20.13
N ARG A 205 -1.78 9.45 -19.85
CA ARG A 205 -0.76 8.38 -19.94
C ARG A 205 -0.56 7.52 -18.70
N ILE A 206 -0.96 8.02 -17.53
CA ILE A 206 -0.70 7.36 -16.23
C ILE A 206 -2.04 6.92 -15.60
N LYS A 207 -3.06 6.67 -16.44
CA LYS A 207 -4.29 6.00 -16.01
C LYS A 207 -3.98 4.58 -15.53
N GLY A 208 -4.34 4.28 -14.29
CA GLY A 208 -4.30 2.92 -13.74
C GLY A 208 -3.13 2.59 -12.82
N VAL A 209 -2.09 3.43 -12.70
CA VAL A 209 -1.01 3.24 -11.72
C VAL A 209 -1.48 3.72 -10.34
N SER A 210 -2.38 2.96 -9.72
CA SER A 210 -2.78 3.24 -8.34
C SER A 210 -1.74 2.72 -7.38
N VAL A 211 -1.16 3.62 -6.56
CA VAL A 211 -0.32 3.25 -5.42
C VAL A 211 -1.07 2.28 -4.50
N SER A 212 -2.40 2.42 -4.36
CA SER A 212 -3.23 1.51 -3.56
C SER A 212 -3.24 0.08 -4.10
N LYS A 213 -3.37 -0.11 -5.42
CA LYS A 213 -3.34 -1.43 -6.08
C LYS A 213 -1.96 -2.08 -5.94
N ALA A 214 -0.89 -1.28 -6.03
CA ALA A 214 0.48 -1.75 -5.87
C ALA A 214 0.81 -2.17 -4.41
N VAL A 215 0.33 -1.42 -3.41
CA VAL A 215 0.45 -1.80 -1.98
C VAL A 215 -0.37 -3.06 -1.68
N ALA A 216 -1.60 -3.17 -2.20
CA ALA A 216 -2.43 -4.37 -2.04
C ALA A 216 -1.77 -5.63 -2.63
N HIS A 217 -1.13 -5.51 -3.80
CA HIS A 217 -0.34 -6.58 -4.41
C HIS A 217 0.91 -6.94 -3.58
N ALA A 218 1.60 -5.95 -3.01
CA ALA A 218 2.74 -6.15 -2.11
C ALA A 218 2.37 -7.00 -0.89
N LEU A 219 1.25 -6.64 -0.23
CA LEU A 219 0.76 -7.35 0.95
C LEU A 219 0.33 -8.79 0.63
N ARG A 220 -0.29 -9.04 -0.54
CA ARG A 220 -0.61 -10.40 -1.01
C ARG A 220 0.66 -11.24 -1.22
N SER A 221 1.73 -10.66 -1.76
CA SER A 221 3.00 -11.38 -1.99
C SER A 221 3.71 -11.82 -0.70
N ILE A 222 3.44 -11.18 0.43
CA ILE A 222 4.01 -11.50 1.75
C ILE A 222 3.31 -12.74 2.37
N THR A 223 2.08 -13.07 1.95
CA THR A 223 1.28 -14.17 2.53
C THR A 223 1.59 -15.58 2.02
N GLY A 224 2.69 -15.77 1.26
CA GLY A 224 3.30 -17.10 1.03
C GLY A 224 2.49 -18.13 0.22
N LYS A 225 1.33 -17.80 -0.36
CA LYS A 225 0.60 -18.71 -1.25
C LYS A 225 1.18 -18.68 -2.67
N ASN A 226 2.27 -19.40 -2.89
CA ASN A 226 2.63 -19.91 -4.22
C ASN A 226 1.69 -21.09 -4.57
N GLY A 227 0.42 -20.79 -4.82
CA GLY A 227 -0.50 -21.71 -5.46
C GLY A 227 -0.21 -21.74 -6.95
N LYS A 228 0.44 -22.80 -7.43
CA LYS A 228 0.34 -23.17 -8.85
C LYS A 228 -1.14 -23.43 -9.15
N GLY A 229 -1.76 -22.56 -9.92
CA GLY A 229 -3.15 -22.68 -10.35
C GLY A 229 -4.06 -21.70 -9.62
N ILE A 230 -4.48 -20.67 -10.37
CA ILE A 230 -5.84 -20.11 -10.50
C ILE A 230 -5.69 -18.67 -11.04
N ALA A 231 -6.43 -18.42 -12.12
CA ALA A 231 -6.45 -17.25 -12.99
C ALA A 231 -6.12 -15.90 -12.34
N GLN A 232 -5.07 -15.27 -12.86
CA GLN A 232 -4.66 -13.91 -12.64
C GLN A 232 -5.66 -12.93 -13.30
N LYS A 233 -6.87 -12.81 -12.75
CA LYS A 233 -7.85 -11.78 -13.13
C LYS A 233 -7.77 -10.64 -12.11
N GLY A 234 -7.47 -9.42 -12.58
CA GLY A 234 -7.58 -8.20 -11.76
C GLY A 234 -6.37 -7.26 -11.71
N THR A 235 -5.35 -7.42 -12.56
CA THR A 235 -4.30 -6.39 -12.74
C THR A 235 -4.44 -5.71 -14.11
N GLU A 236 -5.30 -4.71 -14.20
CA GLU A 236 -5.24 -3.68 -15.26
C GLU A 236 -3.90 -2.93 -15.15
N THR A 237 -3.06 -2.69 -16.16
CA THR A 237 -3.10 -2.80 -17.63
C THR A 237 -1.66 -2.92 -18.18
N SER A 238 -1.53 -3.41 -19.43
CA SER A 238 -0.39 -3.30 -20.38
C SER A 238 0.60 -4.47 -20.51
N LEU A 239 0.51 -5.53 -19.71
CA LEU A 239 1.52 -6.60 -19.79
C LEU A 239 1.15 -7.74 -20.76
N ILE A 240 1.40 -7.54 -22.05
CA ILE A 240 1.43 -8.63 -23.04
C ILE A 240 2.63 -9.53 -22.72
N GLU A 241 2.42 -10.81 -22.44
CA GLU A 241 3.51 -11.76 -22.16
C GLU A 241 4.24 -12.18 -23.44
N ARG A 242 3.55 -12.21 -24.58
CA ARG A 242 4.10 -12.61 -25.89
C ARG A 242 3.60 -11.72 -27.04
N PHE A 243 4.46 -11.42 -28.00
CA PHE A 243 4.12 -10.62 -29.18
C PHE A 243 4.70 -11.25 -30.45
N LEU A 244 4.16 -10.87 -31.61
CA LEU A 244 4.68 -11.28 -32.92
C LEU A 244 5.83 -10.37 -33.35
N TYR A 245 6.78 -10.93 -34.10
CA TYR A 245 7.91 -10.18 -34.60
C TYR A 245 8.46 -10.81 -35.88
N PRO A 246 8.56 -10.09 -37.01
CA PRO A 246 9.11 -10.66 -38.24
C PRO A 246 10.55 -11.18 -38.05
N LYS A 247 10.90 -12.24 -38.77
CA LYS A 247 12.19 -12.92 -38.67
C LYS A 247 13.39 -11.95 -38.70
N TRP A 248 13.36 -10.97 -39.60
CA TRP A 248 14.41 -9.98 -39.82
C TRP A 248 14.05 -8.56 -39.35
N GLY A 249 13.07 -8.44 -38.45
CA GLY A 249 12.65 -7.15 -37.90
C GLY A 249 11.45 -6.51 -38.60
N PRO A 250 10.82 -5.52 -37.97
CA PRO A 250 9.59 -4.87 -38.44
C PRO A 250 9.65 -4.40 -39.90
N GLY A 251 10.82 -3.96 -40.39
CA GLY A 251 11.01 -3.51 -41.76
C GLY A 251 10.65 -4.58 -42.80
N GLN A 252 10.93 -5.86 -42.50
CA GLN A 252 10.67 -6.98 -43.39
C GLN A 252 9.21 -7.07 -43.82
N LEU A 253 8.27 -6.82 -42.90
CA LEU A 253 6.84 -6.82 -43.22
C LEU A 253 6.52 -5.70 -44.23
N TRP A 254 7.04 -4.50 -44.00
CA TRP A 254 6.72 -3.33 -44.81
C TRP A 254 7.36 -3.38 -46.20
N GLU A 255 8.55 -3.96 -46.31
CA GLU A 255 9.18 -4.31 -47.59
C GLU A 255 8.32 -5.31 -48.38
N GLU A 256 7.79 -6.35 -47.72
CA GLU A 256 6.90 -7.32 -48.38
C GLU A 256 5.57 -6.68 -48.81
N VAL A 257 4.99 -5.79 -47.98
CA VAL A 257 3.78 -5.04 -48.34
C VAL A 257 4.04 -4.14 -49.55
N ALA A 258 5.19 -3.45 -49.59
CA ALA A 258 5.59 -2.63 -50.73
C ALA A 258 5.73 -3.47 -52.01
N ARG A 259 6.33 -4.65 -51.91
CA ARG A 259 6.43 -5.61 -53.03
C ARG A 259 5.04 -6.02 -53.54
N LEU A 260 4.13 -6.38 -52.63
CA LEU A 260 2.75 -6.77 -52.96
C LEU A 260 1.94 -5.62 -53.60
N ILE A 261 2.17 -4.37 -53.19
CA ILE A 261 1.55 -3.20 -53.79
C ILE A 261 1.98 -3.06 -55.26
N VAL A 262 3.29 -3.17 -55.54
CA VAL A 262 3.82 -3.08 -56.90
C VAL A 262 3.32 -4.25 -57.77
N GLU A 263 3.29 -5.47 -57.23
CA GLU A 263 2.77 -6.66 -57.92
C GLU A 263 1.28 -6.51 -58.30
N LYS A 264 0.49 -5.83 -57.45
CA LYS A 264 -0.92 -5.51 -57.71
C LYS A 264 -1.12 -4.26 -58.58
N GLY A 265 -0.03 -3.66 -59.10
CA GLY A 265 -0.06 -2.53 -60.02
C GLY A 265 -0.12 -1.15 -59.36
N GLY A 266 0.11 -1.04 -58.04
CA GLY A 266 0.38 0.25 -57.39
C GLY A 266 1.78 0.77 -57.72
N VAL A 267 2.00 2.07 -57.50
CA VAL A 267 3.27 2.74 -57.82
C VAL A 267 3.92 3.30 -56.55
N ILE A 268 5.23 3.12 -56.40
CA ILE A 268 6.02 3.68 -55.29
C ILE A 268 7.21 4.44 -55.87
N HIS A 269 7.28 5.74 -55.60
CA HIS A 269 8.43 6.58 -55.91
C HIS A 269 9.23 6.86 -54.63
N THR A 270 10.48 6.42 -54.60
CA THR A 270 11.43 6.72 -53.52
C THR A 270 12.18 8.03 -53.81
N TYR A 271 12.79 8.58 -52.76
CA TYR A 271 13.48 9.87 -52.80
C TYR A 271 12.59 11.01 -53.32
N LYS A 272 11.30 11.00 -52.97
CA LYS A 272 10.32 12.05 -53.27
C LYS A 272 9.85 12.71 -51.99
N GLN A 273 10.46 13.83 -51.62
CA GLN A 273 10.02 14.64 -50.50
C GLN A 273 8.94 15.63 -50.97
N VAL A 274 7.71 15.48 -50.52
CA VAL A 274 6.65 16.47 -50.78
C VAL A 274 6.91 17.72 -49.92
N ASP A 275 7.04 18.87 -50.57
CA ASP A 275 7.25 20.16 -49.91
C ASP A 275 6.25 21.26 -50.32
N ARG A 276 5.45 21.05 -51.38
CA ARG A 276 4.36 21.96 -51.79
C ARG A 276 3.10 21.20 -52.19
N ILE A 277 1.95 21.80 -51.86
CA ILE A 277 0.61 21.23 -52.05
C ILE A 277 -0.27 22.28 -52.71
N PHE A 278 -0.93 21.88 -53.79
CA PHE A 278 -1.78 22.74 -54.60
C PHE A 278 -3.22 22.29 -54.44
N GLY A 279 -4.11 23.25 -54.24
CA GLY A 279 -5.53 23.00 -54.08
C GLY A 279 -6.37 24.24 -54.33
N ALA A 280 -7.63 24.03 -54.68
CA ALA A 280 -8.63 25.05 -54.92
C ALA A 280 -10.00 24.50 -54.53
N ASP A 281 -10.94 25.37 -54.15
CA ASP A 281 -12.35 25.03 -53.88
C ASP A 281 -12.55 23.87 -52.89
N GLY A 282 -11.72 23.78 -51.84
CA GLY A 282 -11.79 22.71 -50.83
C GLY A 282 -11.25 21.36 -51.28
N LEU A 283 -10.56 21.28 -52.42
CA LEU A 283 -9.95 20.07 -52.95
C LEU A 283 -8.45 20.26 -53.19
N VAL A 284 -7.65 19.29 -52.74
CA VAL A 284 -6.26 19.17 -53.15
C VAL A 284 -6.24 18.63 -54.58
N GLN A 285 -5.45 19.24 -55.46
CA GLN A 285 -5.38 18.88 -56.88
C GLN A 285 -4.05 18.21 -57.23
N ALA A 286 -2.96 18.67 -56.62
CA ALA A 286 -1.63 18.16 -56.90
C ALA A 286 -0.66 18.37 -55.73
N VAL A 287 0.46 17.66 -55.77
CA VAL A 287 1.63 17.90 -54.92
C VAL A 287 2.88 18.02 -55.77
N GLU A 288 3.82 18.86 -55.32
CA GLU A 288 5.18 18.92 -55.88
C GLU A 288 6.16 18.27 -54.89
N THR A 289 7.06 17.48 -55.46
CA THR A 289 8.12 16.78 -54.73
C THR A 289 9.47 17.37 -55.08
N ILE A 290 10.42 17.29 -54.16
CA ILE A 290 11.84 17.52 -54.39
C ILE A 290 12.62 16.23 -54.09
N ASP A 291 13.56 15.86 -54.96
CA ASP A 291 14.48 14.77 -54.67
C ASP A 291 15.62 15.27 -53.77
N PRO A 292 15.80 14.73 -52.56
CA PRO A 292 16.79 15.23 -51.61
C PRO A 292 18.23 14.99 -52.05
N ARG A 293 18.47 14.20 -53.11
CA ARG A 293 19.82 13.87 -53.59
C ARG A 293 20.34 14.88 -54.62
N ASP A 294 19.47 15.37 -55.50
CA ASP A 294 19.84 16.24 -56.62
C ASP A 294 19.02 17.53 -56.73
N GLY A 295 17.96 17.68 -55.92
CA GLY A 295 17.09 18.86 -55.90
C GLY A 295 16.05 18.91 -57.01
N LYS A 296 15.90 17.85 -57.83
CA LYS A 296 14.94 17.81 -58.94
C LYS A 296 13.50 17.84 -58.44
N ARG A 297 12.66 18.66 -59.09
CA ARG A 297 11.23 18.79 -58.77
C ARG A 297 10.33 18.03 -59.74
N GLU A 298 9.29 17.39 -59.22
CA GLU A 298 8.29 16.64 -59.99
C GLU A 298 6.87 16.87 -59.43
N PHE A 299 5.91 17.02 -60.34
CA PHE A 299 4.49 17.25 -60.05
C PHE A 299 3.67 15.97 -60.15
N PHE A 300 2.75 15.77 -59.20
CA PHE A 300 1.84 14.62 -59.14
C PHE A 300 0.40 15.09 -58.89
N GLU A 301 -0.47 14.84 -59.87
CA GLU A 301 -1.92 15.08 -59.78
C GLU A 301 -2.66 13.84 -59.24
N GLY A 302 -3.77 14.03 -58.55
CA GLY A 302 -4.58 12.92 -58.04
C GLY A 302 -5.97 13.32 -57.57
N ASP A 303 -6.83 12.32 -57.34
CA ASP A 303 -8.20 12.51 -56.88
C ASP A 303 -8.32 12.47 -55.35
N TYR A 304 -7.48 11.67 -54.68
CA TYR A 304 -7.42 11.52 -53.23
C TYR A 304 -5.99 11.69 -52.72
N PHE A 305 -5.82 12.28 -51.55
CA PHE A 305 -4.52 12.56 -50.95
C PHE A 305 -4.47 12.01 -49.53
N PHE A 306 -3.57 11.08 -49.25
CA PHE A 306 -3.31 10.60 -47.88
C PHE A 306 -1.99 11.17 -47.40
N SER A 307 -2.00 11.82 -46.24
CA SER A 307 -0.78 12.37 -45.65
C SER A 307 -0.41 11.62 -44.38
N THR A 308 0.76 10.97 -44.40
CA THR A 308 1.38 10.40 -43.19
C THR A 308 2.50 11.28 -42.64
N MET A 309 2.87 12.34 -43.38
CA MET A 309 3.94 13.25 -42.98
C MET A 309 3.53 14.14 -41.79
N PRO A 310 4.47 14.71 -41.04
CA PRO A 310 4.15 15.60 -39.93
C PRO A 310 3.21 16.74 -40.33
N ILE A 311 2.13 16.97 -39.57
CA ILE A 311 1.18 18.06 -39.81
C ILE A 311 1.87 19.42 -40.00
N LYS A 312 2.94 19.70 -39.24
CA LYS A 312 3.70 20.94 -39.40
C LYS A 312 4.31 21.11 -40.80
N ASN A 313 4.72 20.02 -41.43
CA ASN A 313 5.27 20.01 -42.79
C ASN A 313 4.13 20.04 -43.82
N LEU A 314 3.02 19.35 -43.55
CA LEU A 314 1.80 19.41 -44.37
C LEU A 314 1.30 20.83 -44.52
N VAL A 315 1.07 21.52 -43.40
CA VAL A 315 0.60 22.91 -43.41
C VAL A 315 1.63 23.86 -44.01
N ALA A 316 2.93 23.62 -43.77
CA ALA A 316 3.98 24.42 -44.40
C ALA A 316 4.01 24.28 -45.93
N GLY A 317 3.69 23.09 -46.46
CA GLY A 317 3.58 22.87 -47.90
C GLY A 317 2.30 23.43 -48.51
N MET A 318 1.29 23.77 -47.71
CA MET A 318 0.05 24.44 -48.12
C MET A 318 0.19 25.97 -48.06
N ASP A 319 1.38 26.50 -48.36
CA ASP A 319 1.65 27.94 -48.26
C ASP A 319 0.74 28.73 -49.24
N GLY A 320 0.14 29.80 -48.74
CA GLY A 320 -0.91 30.56 -49.45
C GLY A 320 -2.33 29.95 -49.36
N LEU A 321 -2.48 28.67 -48.99
CA LEU A 321 -3.78 28.03 -48.77
C LEU A 321 -4.17 28.01 -47.28
N ALA A 322 -3.19 27.91 -46.38
CA ALA A 322 -3.40 27.89 -44.94
C ALA A 322 -3.43 29.31 -44.34
N PRO A 323 -4.48 29.70 -43.58
CA PRO A 323 -4.51 30.96 -42.84
C PRO A 323 -3.32 31.15 -41.89
N ALA A 324 -3.00 32.40 -41.55
CA ALA A 324 -1.86 32.71 -40.67
C ALA A 324 -1.93 31.99 -39.31
N GLU A 325 -3.12 31.96 -38.69
CA GLU A 325 -3.37 31.25 -37.42
C GLU A 325 -3.07 29.75 -37.53
N VAL A 326 -3.54 29.09 -38.60
CA VAL A 326 -3.28 27.67 -38.86
C VAL A 326 -1.78 27.40 -39.00
N ARG A 327 -1.06 28.27 -39.71
CA ARG A 327 0.40 28.16 -39.87
C ARG A 327 1.14 28.32 -38.54
N GLU A 328 0.73 29.29 -37.71
CA GLU A 328 1.31 29.51 -36.38
C GLU A 328 1.10 28.31 -35.45
N VAL A 329 -0.14 27.79 -35.38
CA VAL A 329 -0.45 26.60 -34.57
C VAL A 329 0.35 25.39 -35.06
N ALA A 330 0.43 25.16 -36.38
CA ALA A 330 1.20 24.07 -36.96
C ALA A 330 2.70 24.16 -36.63
N GLN A 331 3.30 25.34 -36.74
CA GLN A 331 4.71 25.57 -36.44
C GLN A 331 5.02 25.41 -34.95
N GLY A 332 4.06 25.73 -34.08
CA GLY A 332 4.18 25.59 -32.63
C GLY A 332 4.13 24.14 -32.12
N LEU A 333 3.63 23.19 -32.93
CA LEU A 333 3.57 21.77 -32.56
C LEU A 333 4.97 21.19 -32.33
N LYS A 334 5.14 20.47 -31.22
CA LYS A 334 6.43 19.93 -30.81
C LYS A 334 6.57 18.45 -31.17
N TYR A 335 7.79 18.10 -31.56
CA TYR A 335 8.18 16.73 -31.90
C TYR A 335 9.50 16.41 -31.19
N ARG A 336 9.71 15.14 -30.86
CA ARG A 336 11.01 14.62 -30.41
C ARG A 336 11.61 13.73 -31.46
N ASP A 337 12.89 13.96 -31.69
CA ASP A 337 13.77 13.21 -32.57
C ASP A 337 14.49 12.13 -31.75
N PHE A 338 15.12 11.22 -32.46
CA PHE A 338 15.59 9.98 -31.88
C PHE A 338 16.90 9.55 -32.54
N ILE A 339 17.88 9.18 -31.71
CA ILE A 339 19.17 8.63 -32.15
C ILE A 339 19.28 7.23 -31.58
N THR A 340 19.59 6.26 -32.44
CA THR A 340 19.99 4.91 -32.02
C THR A 340 21.47 4.73 -32.30
N VAL A 341 22.25 4.43 -31.27
CA VAL A 341 23.64 3.99 -31.40
C VAL A 341 23.68 2.47 -31.29
N GLY A 342 24.00 1.80 -32.38
CA GLY A 342 24.23 0.36 -32.43
C GLY A 342 25.63 0.04 -31.89
N VAL A 343 25.73 -0.90 -30.95
CA VAL A 343 27.00 -1.34 -30.36
C VAL A 343 27.08 -2.86 -30.42
N LEU A 344 28.08 -3.39 -31.12
CA LEU A 344 28.36 -4.82 -31.22
C LEU A 344 29.39 -5.19 -30.18
N LEU A 345 29.04 -6.16 -29.32
CA LEU A 345 29.88 -6.61 -28.23
C LEU A 345 30.22 -8.09 -28.38
N GLN A 346 31.42 -8.47 -27.94
CA GLN A 346 31.81 -9.86 -27.80
C GLN A 346 31.10 -10.51 -26.60
N LYS A 347 30.97 -9.78 -25.50
CA LYS A 347 30.29 -10.20 -24.26
C LYS A 347 29.83 -8.99 -23.44
N MET A 348 28.98 -9.23 -22.45
CA MET A 348 28.57 -8.23 -21.46
C MET A 348 29.33 -8.43 -20.15
N ALA A 349 29.50 -7.36 -19.37
CA ALA A 349 30.18 -7.40 -18.06
C ALA A 349 29.32 -7.98 -16.93
N VAL A 350 28.03 -8.24 -17.19
CA VAL A 350 27.10 -8.78 -16.18
C VAL A 350 27.26 -10.30 -16.03
N GLN A 351 27.17 -10.80 -14.79
CA GLN A 351 27.37 -12.23 -14.48
C GLN A 351 26.38 -13.18 -15.18
N ASN A 352 25.16 -12.71 -15.45
CA ASN A 352 24.11 -13.51 -16.08
C ASN A 352 23.69 -12.87 -17.42
N PRO A 353 23.55 -13.66 -18.50
CA PRO A 353 23.04 -13.15 -19.77
C PRO A 353 21.68 -12.46 -19.60
N LEU A 354 21.59 -11.23 -20.12
CA LEU A 354 20.35 -10.47 -20.10
C LEU A 354 19.38 -11.06 -21.13
N LYS A 355 18.21 -11.46 -20.66
CA LYS A 355 17.11 -11.97 -21.52
C LYS A 355 16.12 -10.89 -21.92
N ASP A 356 16.41 -9.64 -21.56
CA ASP A 356 15.54 -8.51 -21.84
C ASP A 356 15.49 -8.24 -23.35
N THR A 357 14.30 -7.91 -23.83
CA THR A 357 14.11 -7.35 -25.17
C THR A 357 14.52 -5.88 -25.17
N TRP A 358 14.06 -5.12 -24.16
CA TRP A 358 14.54 -3.77 -23.89
C TRP A 358 14.55 -3.42 -22.41
N ILE A 359 15.40 -2.47 -22.05
CA ILE A 359 15.62 -2.00 -20.69
C ILE A 359 15.46 -0.47 -20.67
N TYR A 360 14.59 0.04 -19.80
CA TYR A 360 14.45 1.47 -19.57
C TYR A 360 15.58 1.98 -18.69
N ILE A 361 16.26 3.04 -19.09
CA ILE A 361 17.39 3.59 -18.33
C ILE A 361 16.94 4.85 -17.57
N GLN A 362 16.71 4.66 -16.28
CA GLN A 362 16.36 5.73 -15.33
C GLN A 362 17.51 6.06 -14.37
N GLU A 363 18.71 5.51 -14.61
CA GLU A 363 19.89 5.83 -13.83
C GLU A 363 20.21 7.33 -13.92
N PRO A 364 20.36 8.03 -12.78
CA PRO A 364 20.74 9.43 -12.77
C PRO A 364 22.08 9.66 -13.48
N GLY A 365 22.18 10.77 -14.21
CA GLY A 365 23.39 11.16 -14.94
C GLY A 365 23.58 10.52 -16.32
N MET A 366 22.73 9.56 -16.72
CA MET A 366 22.79 8.95 -18.05
C MET A 366 21.91 9.70 -19.06
N ARG A 367 22.42 9.93 -20.27
CA ARG A 367 21.68 10.49 -21.40
C ARG A 367 20.89 9.42 -22.16
N VAL A 368 21.38 8.18 -22.22
CA VAL A 368 20.62 7.06 -22.82
C VAL A 368 19.30 6.86 -22.08
N GLY A 369 18.23 6.67 -22.83
CA GLY A 369 16.88 6.49 -22.31
C GLY A 369 16.39 5.04 -22.33
N ARG A 370 16.84 4.26 -23.31
CA ARG A 370 16.49 2.84 -23.45
C ARG A 370 17.63 2.08 -24.12
N ILE A 371 17.81 0.82 -23.72
CA ILE A 371 18.71 -0.13 -24.40
C ILE A 371 17.87 -1.27 -24.94
N GLN A 372 18.07 -1.62 -26.21
CA GLN A 372 17.49 -2.80 -26.85
C GLN A 372 18.56 -3.87 -27.06
N LEU A 373 18.17 -5.14 -26.90
CA LEU A 373 19.03 -6.29 -27.18
C LEU A 373 18.46 -7.01 -28.41
N PHE A 374 18.89 -6.63 -29.61
CA PHE A 374 18.23 -7.03 -30.86
C PHE A 374 18.23 -8.54 -31.10
N HIS A 375 19.30 -9.23 -30.68
CA HIS A 375 19.38 -10.70 -30.73
C HIS A 375 18.29 -11.40 -29.88
N ASN A 376 17.77 -10.75 -28.83
CA ASN A 376 16.66 -11.26 -28.03
C ASN A 376 15.28 -10.99 -28.67
N TRP A 377 15.18 -10.02 -29.58
CA TRP A 377 13.97 -9.83 -30.41
C TRP A 377 13.89 -10.90 -31.49
N SER A 378 15.01 -11.17 -32.16
CA SER A 378 15.16 -12.31 -33.05
C SER A 378 16.64 -12.69 -33.17
N PRO A 379 16.97 -14.00 -33.15
CA PRO A 379 18.35 -14.45 -33.31
C PRO A 379 18.91 -14.09 -34.69
N PHE A 380 18.06 -13.78 -35.67
CA PHE A 380 18.45 -13.36 -37.01
C PHE A 380 18.73 -11.84 -37.14
N MET A 381 18.61 -11.09 -36.04
CA MET A 381 18.98 -9.67 -35.99
C MET A 381 20.49 -9.46 -35.84
N VAL A 382 21.24 -10.52 -35.51
CA VAL A 382 22.70 -10.48 -35.39
C VAL A 382 23.31 -11.42 -36.42
N LYS A 383 24.42 -11.02 -37.03
CA LYS A 383 25.12 -11.82 -38.04
C LYS A 383 25.79 -13.05 -37.42
N ASP A 384 26.47 -12.85 -36.29
CA ASP A 384 27.14 -13.91 -35.53
C ASP A 384 26.39 -14.16 -34.21
N PRO A 385 25.76 -15.34 -34.03
CA PRO A 385 25.04 -15.70 -32.80
C PRO A 385 25.89 -15.66 -31.52
N GLY A 386 27.22 -15.68 -31.63
CA GLY A 386 28.14 -15.56 -30.49
C GLY A 386 28.34 -14.13 -29.98
N THR A 387 27.76 -13.13 -30.66
CA THR A 387 27.92 -11.71 -30.34
C THR A 387 26.63 -11.07 -29.82
N ILE A 388 26.77 -9.91 -29.17
CA ILE A 388 25.68 -9.19 -28.52
C ILE A 388 25.46 -7.88 -29.26
N TRP A 389 24.30 -7.75 -29.90
CA TRP A 389 23.91 -6.55 -30.62
C TRP A 389 22.97 -5.66 -29.81
N LEU A 390 23.47 -4.49 -29.41
CA LEU A 390 22.75 -3.50 -28.61
C LEU A 390 22.31 -2.30 -29.43
N GLY A 391 21.10 -1.80 -29.16
CA GLY A 391 20.64 -0.49 -29.62
C GLY A 391 20.46 0.47 -28.45
N MET A 392 21.34 1.46 -28.33
CA MET A 392 21.25 2.51 -27.30
C MET A 392 20.48 3.71 -27.83
N GLU A 393 19.37 4.02 -27.18
CA GLU A 393 18.43 5.02 -27.67
C GLU A 393 18.51 6.32 -26.87
N TYR A 394 18.63 7.41 -27.62
CA TYR A 394 18.69 8.76 -27.10
C TYR A 394 17.56 9.61 -27.64
N PHE A 395 16.84 10.26 -26.72
CA PHE A 395 15.78 11.19 -27.07
C PHE A 395 16.38 12.59 -27.21
N CYS A 396 16.18 13.23 -28.35
CA CYS A 396 16.76 14.54 -28.64
C CYS A 396 15.84 15.37 -29.54
N THR A 397 16.30 16.57 -29.88
CA THR A 397 15.63 17.43 -30.85
C THR A 397 16.67 17.92 -31.83
N THR A 398 16.34 17.97 -33.11
CA THR A 398 17.19 18.51 -34.18
C THR A 398 17.69 19.90 -33.78
N GLY A 399 19.00 20.10 -33.87
CA GLY A 399 19.68 21.35 -33.49
C GLY A 399 20.14 21.45 -32.03
N ASN A 400 19.78 20.51 -31.15
CA ASN A 400 20.35 20.45 -29.80
C ASN A 400 21.74 19.80 -29.78
N ASP A 401 22.44 19.97 -28.64
CA ASP A 401 23.78 19.44 -28.38
C ASP A 401 23.96 17.98 -28.80
N LEU A 402 23.05 17.09 -28.40
CA LEU A 402 23.16 15.65 -28.70
C LEU A 402 22.96 15.32 -30.19
N TRP A 403 22.13 16.09 -30.91
CA TRP A 403 21.87 15.85 -32.33
C TRP A 403 23.07 16.28 -33.18
N SER A 404 23.75 17.34 -32.76
CA SER A 404 24.89 17.94 -33.46
C SER A 404 26.23 17.23 -33.22
N LEU A 405 26.28 16.25 -32.30
CA LEU A 405 27.47 15.40 -32.13
C LEU A 405 27.75 14.57 -33.38
N LYS A 406 29.04 14.40 -33.70
CA LYS A 406 29.48 13.48 -34.74
C LYS A 406 29.24 12.02 -34.34
N ASP A 407 29.23 11.13 -35.32
CA ASP A 407 28.93 9.72 -35.10
C ASP A 407 29.96 9.05 -34.18
N GLU A 408 31.22 9.42 -34.30
CA GLU A 408 32.31 8.95 -33.45
C GLU A 408 32.11 9.38 -31.99
N GLU A 409 31.73 10.65 -31.76
CA GLU A 409 31.48 11.21 -30.42
C GLU A 409 30.25 10.57 -29.75
N LEU A 410 29.23 10.25 -30.54
CA LEU A 410 28.03 9.54 -30.06
C LEU A 410 28.34 8.08 -29.69
N LEU A 411 29.19 7.42 -30.48
CA LEU A 411 29.66 6.07 -30.17
C LEU A 411 30.49 6.06 -28.88
N GLU A 412 31.41 7.02 -28.72
CA GLU A 412 32.18 7.19 -27.48
C GLU A 412 31.28 7.48 -26.26
N LEU A 413 30.27 8.33 -26.41
CA LEU A 413 29.26 8.56 -25.38
C LEU A 413 28.55 7.26 -24.98
N ALA A 414 28.10 6.48 -25.97
CA ALA A 414 27.43 5.21 -25.74
C ALA A 414 28.31 4.20 -25.00
N MET A 415 29.57 4.03 -25.42
CA MET A 415 30.53 3.16 -24.76
C MET A 415 30.81 3.61 -23.32
N ARG A 416 30.99 4.91 -23.10
CA ARG A 416 31.22 5.47 -21.76
C ARG A 416 30.03 5.22 -20.83
N GLU A 417 28.80 5.42 -21.30
CA GLU A 417 27.60 5.16 -20.49
C GLU A 417 27.41 3.66 -20.19
N LEU A 418 27.70 2.77 -21.14
CA LEU A 418 27.73 1.31 -20.88
C LEU A 418 28.73 0.95 -19.77
N GLY A 419 29.93 1.53 -19.81
CA GLY A 419 30.95 1.35 -18.78
C GLY A 419 30.53 1.90 -17.42
N GLN A 420 29.95 3.11 -17.37
CA GLN A 420 29.46 3.73 -16.14
C GLN A 420 28.32 2.93 -15.48
N MET A 421 27.47 2.28 -16.28
CA MET A 421 26.43 1.35 -15.80
C MET A 421 26.97 -0.05 -15.47
N GLY A 422 28.24 -0.34 -15.75
CA GLY A 422 28.84 -1.67 -15.55
C GLY A 422 28.21 -2.74 -16.43
N LEU A 423 27.74 -2.38 -17.63
CA LEU A 423 27.07 -3.31 -18.54
C LEU A 423 28.02 -3.91 -19.58
N ALA A 424 29.05 -3.17 -20.01
CA ALA A 424 30.08 -3.64 -20.93
C ALA A 424 31.41 -2.91 -20.67
N ASN A 425 32.52 -3.58 -20.96
CA ASN A 425 33.84 -2.98 -20.95
C ASN A 425 34.18 -2.49 -22.37
N SER A 426 35.03 -1.45 -22.48
CA SER A 426 35.46 -0.92 -23.78
C SER A 426 36.23 -1.94 -24.62
N GLU A 427 36.94 -2.87 -23.98
CA GLU A 427 37.69 -3.96 -24.63
C GLU A 427 36.79 -5.00 -25.33
N ASP A 428 35.52 -5.08 -24.95
CA ASP A 428 34.57 -6.04 -25.52
C ASP A 428 33.81 -5.49 -26.73
N VAL A 429 34.05 -4.22 -27.12
CA VAL A 429 33.38 -3.57 -28.25
C VAL A 429 34.05 -3.96 -29.57
N LEU A 430 33.27 -4.52 -30.49
CA LEU A 430 33.73 -5.01 -31.79
C LEU A 430 33.50 -4.01 -32.93
N ASP A 431 32.33 -3.36 -32.94
CA ASP A 431 31.93 -2.40 -33.99
C ASP A 431 30.74 -1.55 -33.47
N GLY A 432 30.39 -0.48 -34.17
CA GLY A 432 29.22 0.33 -33.87
C GLY A 432 28.76 1.21 -35.03
N CYS A 433 27.55 1.74 -34.93
CA CYS A 433 26.99 2.68 -35.92
C CYS A 433 25.99 3.63 -35.26
N VAL A 434 25.67 4.73 -35.94
CA VAL A 434 24.72 5.74 -35.47
C VAL A 434 23.63 5.94 -36.49
N LEU A 435 22.38 5.91 -36.03
CA LEU A 435 21.19 6.13 -36.85
C LEU A 435 20.35 7.27 -36.26
N ARG A 436 19.91 8.20 -37.10
CA ARG A 436 19.09 9.35 -36.70
C ARG A 436 17.69 9.24 -37.33
N MET A 437 16.66 9.55 -36.55
CA MET A 437 15.28 9.59 -37.00
C MET A 437 14.58 10.83 -36.48
N GLU A 438 14.11 11.66 -37.41
CA GLU A 438 13.37 12.87 -37.10
C GLU A 438 11.90 12.61 -36.78
N LYS A 439 11.35 13.47 -35.92
CA LYS A 439 9.93 13.63 -35.60
C LYS A 439 9.31 12.31 -35.15
N THR A 440 10.06 11.54 -34.37
CA THR A 440 9.67 10.22 -33.90
C THR A 440 8.54 10.27 -32.86
N TYR A 441 8.45 11.29 -32.00
CA TYR A 441 7.40 11.40 -30.96
C TYR A 441 6.65 12.73 -31.10
N PRO A 442 5.36 12.74 -31.51
CA PRO A 442 4.52 13.94 -31.38
C PRO A 442 4.27 14.23 -29.90
N ALA A 443 4.40 15.49 -29.50
CA ALA A 443 4.30 15.92 -28.11
C ALA A 443 3.03 16.76 -27.88
N TYR A 444 2.27 16.43 -26.83
CA TYR A 444 1.01 17.13 -26.52
C TYR A 444 1.25 18.36 -25.64
N PHE A 445 2.19 19.21 -26.06
CA PHE A 445 2.50 20.51 -25.47
C PHE A 445 3.07 21.43 -26.55
N GLY A 446 3.23 22.73 -26.25
CA GLY A 446 3.41 23.76 -27.28
C GLY A 446 2.05 24.35 -27.62
N THR A 447 1.68 24.38 -28.89
CA THR A 447 0.36 24.85 -29.39
C THR A 447 -0.68 23.72 -29.51
N TYR A 448 -0.46 22.58 -28.84
CA TYR A 448 -1.33 21.40 -28.95
C TYR A 448 -2.75 21.63 -28.38
N ASP A 449 -2.90 22.53 -27.42
CA ASP A 449 -4.20 22.98 -26.90
C ASP A 449 -5.07 23.62 -28.00
N GLN A 450 -4.44 24.20 -29.03
CA GLN A 450 -5.10 24.81 -30.19
C GLN A 450 -5.21 23.84 -31.39
N PHE A 451 -4.90 22.55 -31.21
CA PHE A 451 -5.01 21.53 -32.25
C PHE A 451 -6.39 21.47 -32.97
N PRO A 452 -7.54 21.76 -32.31
CA PRO A 452 -8.83 21.83 -33.01
C PRO A 452 -8.87 22.82 -34.19
N VAL A 453 -8.06 23.89 -34.17
CA VAL A 453 -7.91 24.84 -35.29
C VAL A 453 -7.33 24.14 -36.52
N LEU A 454 -6.24 23.37 -36.32
CA LEU A 454 -5.62 22.57 -37.37
C LEU A 454 -6.55 21.50 -37.90
N ARG A 455 -7.25 20.80 -37.01
CA ARG A 455 -8.21 19.77 -37.41
C ARG A 455 -9.31 20.35 -38.28
N SER A 456 -9.92 21.46 -37.85
CA SER A 456 -11.02 22.09 -38.61
C SER A 456 -10.58 22.55 -40.00
N PHE A 457 -9.37 23.11 -40.11
CA PHE A 457 -8.79 23.46 -41.40
C PHE A 457 -8.56 22.24 -42.30
N LEU A 458 -7.94 21.17 -41.78
CA LEU A 458 -7.65 19.96 -42.54
C LEU A 458 -8.93 19.19 -42.93
N ASP A 459 -9.95 19.17 -42.05
CA ASP A 459 -11.23 18.51 -42.31
C ASP A 459 -11.99 19.19 -43.46
N GLY A 460 -11.78 20.50 -43.67
CA GLY A 460 -12.35 21.28 -44.78
C GLY A 460 -11.85 20.90 -46.17
N TRP A 461 -10.80 20.09 -46.28
CA TRP A 461 -10.35 19.52 -47.55
C TRP A 461 -11.00 18.15 -47.76
N GLU A 462 -11.94 18.03 -48.69
CA GLU A 462 -12.77 16.81 -48.80
C GLU A 462 -11.94 15.58 -49.15
N ASN A 463 -10.93 15.73 -50.00
CA ASN A 463 -10.12 14.64 -50.53
C ASN A 463 -8.75 14.46 -49.86
N LEU A 464 -8.46 15.19 -48.77
CA LEU A 464 -7.22 15.08 -48.00
C LEU A 464 -7.45 14.29 -46.70
N PHE A 465 -6.70 13.22 -46.49
CA PHE A 465 -6.82 12.31 -45.34
C PHE A 465 -5.52 12.30 -44.53
N PRO A 466 -5.42 13.09 -43.45
CA PRO A 466 -4.32 12.98 -42.51
C PRO A 466 -4.44 11.67 -41.71
N ILE A 467 -3.44 10.79 -41.81
CA ILE A 467 -3.48 9.45 -41.20
C ILE A 467 -2.15 9.11 -40.51
N GLY A 468 -2.18 8.12 -39.62
CA GLY A 468 -1.00 7.64 -38.92
C GLY A 468 -0.49 8.59 -37.83
N ARG A 469 0.70 8.27 -37.31
CA ARG A 469 1.29 8.93 -36.13
C ARG A 469 1.52 10.44 -36.32
N ASN A 470 2.31 10.80 -37.33
CA ASN A 470 2.71 12.18 -37.55
C ASN A 470 1.70 12.97 -38.41
N GLY A 471 1.02 12.30 -39.34
CA GLY A 471 -0.09 12.86 -40.13
C GLY A 471 -1.27 13.29 -39.28
N MET A 472 -1.48 12.69 -38.10
CA MET A 472 -2.53 13.10 -37.17
C MET A 472 -2.01 13.79 -35.90
N HIS A 473 -0.68 13.97 -35.78
CA HIS A 473 -0.01 14.39 -34.54
C HIS A 473 -0.48 13.59 -33.31
N LYS A 474 -0.70 12.28 -33.49
CA LYS A 474 -1.10 11.35 -32.44
C LYS A 474 0.03 10.40 -32.14
N TYR A 475 0.31 10.15 -30.87
CA TYR A 475 1.30 9.19 -30.43
C TYR A 475 0.79 7.74 -30.61
N ASN A 476 0.63 7.34 -31.87
CA ASN A 476 0.12 6.05 -32.31
C ASN A 476 1.23 5.00 -32.35
N ASN A 477 0.87 3.76 -32.03
CA ASN A 477 1.64 2.58 -32.42
C ASN A 477 1.30 2.18 -33.87
N SER A 478 1.98 1.17 -34.42
CA SER A 478 1.78 0.73 -35.81
C SER A 478 0.35 0.25 -36.08
N ASP A 479 -0.26 -0.51 -35.16
CA ASP A 479 -1.65 -0.98 -35.25
C ASP A 479 -2.67 0.16 -35.38
N HIS A 480 -2.58 1.18 -34.53
CA HIS A 480 -3.45 2.34 -34.58
C HIS A 480 -3.24 3.14 -35.88
N SER A 481 -1.98 3.23 -36.34
CA SER A 481 -1.67 3.91 -37.61
C SER A 481 -2.28 3.17 -38.80
N MET A 482 -2.27 1.84 -38.80
CA MET A 482 -2.95 1.02 -39.81
C MET A 482 -4.47 1.19 -39.74
N LEU A 483 -5.06 1.20 -38.55
CA LEU A 483 -6.51 1.41 -38.39
C LEU A 483 -6.96 2.75 -38.97
N THR A 484 -6.20 3.83 -38.79
CA THR A 484 -6.53 5.13 -39.41
C THR A 484 -6.54 5.05 -40.94
N ALA A 485 -5.63 4.27 -41.54
CA ALA A 485 -5.59 4.05 -42.98
C ALA A 485 -6.78 3.20 -43.45
N MET A 486 -7.03 2.08 -42.77
CA MET A 486 -8.14 1.17 -43.00
C MET A 486 -9.50 1.87 -42.98
N VAL A 487 -9.76 2.70 -41.95
CA VAL A 487 -11.00 3.48 -41.81
C VAL A 487 -11.10 4.56 -42.88
N SER A 488 -9.99 5.17 -43.28
CA SER A 488 -10.01 6.17 -44.37
C SER A 488 -10.39 5.53 -45.71
N VAL A 489 -9.92 4.31 -45.99
CA VAL A 489 -10.33 3.57 -47.18
C VAL A 489 -11.79 3.12 -47.09
N ASP A 490 -12.27 2.72 -45.90
CA ASP A 490 -13.69 2.42 -45.67
C ASP A 490 -14.57 3.61 -46.03
N ASN A 491 -14.20 4.81 -45.58
CA ASN A 491 -14.90 6.05 -45.88
C ASN A 491 -14.94 6.32 -47.39
N ILE A 492 -13.81 6.19 -48.08
CA ILE A 492 -13.73 6.43 -49.53
C ILE A 492 -14.59 5.43 -50.31
N VAL A 493 -14.56 4.15 -49.95
CA VAL A 493 -15.39 3.12 -50.59
C VAL A 493 -16.88 3.37 -50.34
N ALA A 494 -17.24 3.87 -49.16
CA ALA A 494 -18.61 4.22 -48.80
C ALA A 494 -19.06 5.62 -49.32
N GLY A 495 -18.17 6.39 -49.96
CA GLY A 495 -18.47 7.75 -50.40
C GLY A 495 -18.62 8.77 -49.26
N VAL A 496 -18.06 8.49 -48.08
CA VAL A 496 -18.09 9.36 -46.90
C VAL A 496 -16.88 10.28 -46.90
N THR A 497 -17.10 11.60 -46.82
CA THR A 497 -16.04 12.63 -46.75
C THR A 497 -15.76 13.14 -45.33
N ASP A 498 -16.67 12.87 -44.39
CA ASP A 498 -16.47 13.15 -42.97
C ASP A 498 -15.31 12.31 -42.41
N LYS A 499 -14.48 12.93 -41.57
CA LYS A 499 -13.25 12.33 -41.03
C LYS A 499 -13.35 12.06 -39.53
N THR A 500 -14.53 12.25 -38.92
CA THR A 500 -14.71 12.17 -37.47
C THR A 500 -14.37 10.78 -36.92
N ASN A 501 -14.72 9.72 -37.65
CA ASN A 501 -14.37 8.34 -37.29
C ASN A 501 -12.85 8.06 -37.37
N ILE A 502 -12.14 8.64 -38.34
CA ILE A 502 -10.68 8.54 -38.44
C ILE A 502 -10.05 9.22 -37.20
N TRP A 503 -10.50 10.42 -36.85
CA TRP A 503 -10.07 11.11 -35.62
C TRP A 503 -10.51 10.40 -34.34
N ALA A 504 -11.55 9.57 -34.37
CA ALA A 504 -12.01 8.79 -33.23
C ALA A 504 -11.19 7.52 -32.97
N VAL A 505 -10.33 7.10 -33.91
CA VAL A 505 -9.35 6.04 -33.67
C VAL A 505 -8.42 6.49 -32.55
N ASN A 506 -8.74 6.04 -31.34
CA ASN A 506 -8.09 6.45 -30.10
C ASN A 506 -6.95 5.50 -29.76
N THR A 507 -5.85 6.08 -29.27
CA THR A 507 -4.66 5.33 -28.86
C THR A 507 -4.89 4.45 -27.62
N GLU A 508 -5.98 4.67 -26.88
CA GLU A 508 -6.28 4.00 -25.61
C GLU A 508 -7.78 3.80 -25.30
N GLN A 509 -8.69 4.30 -26.14
CA GLN A 509 -10.14 4.08 -26.01
C GLN A 509 -10.63 3.19 -27.14
N GLU A 510 -11.34 2.14 -26.73
CA GLU A 510 -11.85 1.05 -27.53
C GLU A 510 -12.72 1.56 -28.69
N TYR A 511 -12.37 1.15 -29.91
CA TYR A 511 -13.36 1.02 -30.97
C TYR A 511 -14.02 -0.35 -30.77
N HIS A 512 -15.21 -0.36 -30.17
CA HIS A 512 -16.06 -1.55 -30.14
C HIS A 512 -16.96 -1.50 -31.37
N GLU A 513 -16.81 -2.46 -32.27
CA GLU A 513 -17.86 -2.77 -33.24
C GLU A 513 -19.04 -3.37 -32.45
N GLU A 514 -20.10 -2.59 -32.25
CA GLU A 514 -21.30 -3.06 -31.56
C GLU A 514 -22.04 -4.10 -32.42
N VAL A 515 -21.84 -5.38 -32.11
CA VAL A 515 -22.80 -6.42 -32.48
C VAL A 515 -23.87 -6.48 -31.39
N LYS A 516 -25.08 -6.03 -31.71
CA LYS A 516 -26.25 -6.10 -30.82
C LYS A 516 -26.65 -7.56 -30.58
N GLU A 517 -26.46 -8.08 -29.37
CA GLU A 517 -27.16 -9.28 -28.90
C GLU A 517 -27.66 -9.20 -27.45
N LYS A 518 -28.77 -9.94 -27.23
CA LYS A 518 -29.82 -9.78 -26.22
C LYS A 518 -29.39 -10.06 -24.77
N GLU A 519 -29.93 -9.26 -23.85
CA GLU A 519 -29.88 -9.44 -22.40
C GLU A 519 -30.54 -10.75 -21.93
N LYS A 520 -29.83 -11.51 -21.10
CA LYS A 520 -30.42 -12.44 -20.12
C LYS A 520 -29.94 -12.05 -18.72
N GLY A 521 -30.91 -11.95 -17.81
CA GLY A 521 -30.82 -11.28 -16.52
C GLY A 521 -29.75 -11.83 -15.55
N ALA A 522 -29.09 -10.89 -14.88
CA ALA A 522 -28.24 -11.14 -13.73
C ALA A 522 -28.96 -10.68 -12.45
N THR A 523 -29.17 -11.63 -11.54
CA THR A 523 -29.59 -11.42 -10.16
C THR A 523 -28.50 -10.67 -9.38
N ALA A 524 -28.93 -9.70 -8.56
CA ALA A 524 -28.05 -8.86 -7.75
C ALA A 524 -27.45 -9.62 -6.54
N PRO A 525 -26.15 -9.42 -6.18
CA PRO A 525 -25.60 -9.95 -4.95
C PRO A 525 -25.73 -8.98 -3.77
N GLU A 526 -26.05 -9.56 -2.62
CA GLU A 526 -26.48 -8.97 -1.36
C GLU A 526 -25.54 -7.88 -0.78
N ALA A 527 -26.18 -6.85 -0.24
CA ALA A 527 -25.57 -5.88 0.66
C ALA A 527 -25.07 -6.58 1.94
N VAL A 528 -24.21 -5.92 2.71
CA VAL A 528 -23.93 -6.32 4.10
C VAL A 528 -25.24 -6.11 4.87
N THR A 529 -26.13 -7.08 4.77
CA THR A 529 -27.36 -7.14 5.52
C THR A 529 -26.99 -7.58 6.91
N GLY A 530 -27.12 -6.68 7.88
CA GLY A 530 -27.42 -7.08 9.25
C GLY A 530 -28.78 -7.77 9.26
N ALA A 531 -28.82 -9.02 8.78
CA ALA A 531 -29.87 -9.94 9.12
C ALA A 531 -29.61 -10.31 10.58
N VAL A 532 -30.45 -9.78 11.48
CA VAL A 532 -30.61 -10.37 12.80
C VAL A 532 -30.94 -11.84 12.53
N VAL A 533 -30.01 -12.74 12.85
CA VAL A 533 -30.32 -14.16 12.82
C VAL A 533 -31.47 -14.36 13.81
N GLU A 534 -32.67 -14.60 13.29
CA GLU A 534 -33.74 -15.24 14.03
C GLU A 534 -33.27 -16.66 14.33
N ASP A 535 -32.47 -16.79 15.40
CA ASP A 535 -32.00 -18.08 15.88
C ASP A 535 -33.02 -18.63 16.87
N SER A 536 -33.72 -19.68 16.45
CA SER A 536 -34.67 -20.48 17.21
C SER A 536 -34.04 -21.24 18.40
N GLY A 537 -32.73 -21.07 18.69
CA GLY A 537 -32.03 -21.72 19.81
C GLY A 537 -31.25 -20.83 20.79
N GLY A 538 -31.13 -19.51 20.57
CA GLY A 538 -30.40 -18.58 21.47
C GLY A 538 -28.86 -18.72 21.47
N PHE A 539 -28.16 -17.83 22.19
CA PHE A 539 -26.68 -17.74 22.17
C PHE A 539 -25.96 -19.03 22.61
N GLY A 540 -26.51 -19.76 23.58
CA GLY A 540 -25.95 -21.05 24.00
C GLY A 540 -25.97 -22.09 22.88
N ALA A 541 -27.07 -22.19 22.11
CA ALA A 541 -27.13 -23.08 20.95
C ALA A 541 -26.16 -22.63 19.84
N PHE A 542 -26.02 -21.32 19.63
CA PHE A 542 -25.04 -20.78 18.68
C PHE A 542 -23.61 -21.22 19.02
N VAL A 543 -23.19 -21.11 20.28
CA VAL A 543 -21.85 -21.51 20.71
C VAL A 543 -21.67 -23.03 20.68
N PHE A 544 -22.52 -23.76 21.41
CA PHE A 544 -22.28 -25.17 21.69
C PHE A 544 -22.85 -26.15 20.65
N ARG A 545 -23.82 -25.73 19.81
CA ARG A 545 -24.36 -26.57 18.73
C ARG A 545 -23.79 -26.16 17.37
N GLN A 546 -23.95 -24.89 16.99
CA GLN A 546 -23.54 -24.42 15.65
C GLN A 546 -22.02 -24.30 15.52
N ASN A 547 -21.33 -23.84 16.56
CA ASN A 547 -19.87 -23.68 16.56
C ASN A 547 -19.14 -24.74 17.39
N ARG A 548 -19.76 -25.92 17.59
CA ARG A 548 -19.22 -27.00 18.45
C ARG A 548 -17.77 -27.38 18.15
N LYS A 549 -17.38 -27.37 16.87
CA LYS A 549 -16.01 -27.72 16.46
C LYS A 549 -14.99 -26.72 16.98
N VAL A 550 -15.33 -25.43 16.96
CA VAL A 550 -14.46 -24.37 17.48
C VAL A 550 -14.26 -24.56 18.97
N VAL A 551 -15.36 -24.78 19.72
CA VAL A 551 -15.30 -25.03 21.17
C VAL A 551 -14.42 -26.24 21.51
N TRP A 552 -14.61 -27.36 20.82
CA TRP A 552 -13.82 -28.57 21.06
C TRP A 552 -12.33 -28.37 20.75
N TRP A 553 -12.00 -27.76 19.61
CA TRP A 553 -10.60 -27.48 19.28
C TRP A 553 -9.97 -26.46 20.23
N SER A 554 -10.70 -25.43 20.64
CA SER A 554 -10.25 -24.47 21.66
C SER A 554 -9.94 -25.16 22.98
N ALA A 555 -10.79 -26.09 23.44
CA ALA A 555 -10.54 -26.84 24.67
C ALA A 555 -9.29 -27.72 24.58
N ILE A 556 -9.08 -28.40 23.44
CA ILE A 556 -7.89 -29.23 23.20
C ILE A 556 -6.62 -28.36 23.18
N ILE A 557 -6.64 -27.25 22.42
CA ILE A 557 -5.50 -26.33 22.29
C ILE A 557 -5.14 -25.76 23.66
N LEU A 558 -6.13 -25.26 24.41
CA LEU A 558 -5.93 -24.72 25.76
C LEU A 558 -5.25 -25.74 26.68
N LEU A 559 -5.71 -26.99 26.69
CA LEU A 559 -5.11 -28.04 27.52
C LEU A 559 -3.68 -28.37 27.09
N LEU A 560 -3.42 -28.47 25.79
CA LEU A 560 -2.08 -28.73 25.25
C LEU A 560 -1.11 -27.58 25.57
N GLU A 561 -1.55 -26.34 25.37
CA GLU A 561 -0.79 -25.14 25.67
C GLU A 561 -0.48 -25.04 27.17
N PHE A 562 -1.45 -25.32 28.03
CA PHE A 562 -1.25 -25.34 29.48
C PHE A 562 -0.26 -26.43 29.91
N ILE A 563 -0.42 -27.67 29.41
CA ILE A 563 0.48 -28.78 29.73
C ILE A 563 1.90 -28.45 29.27
N PHE A 564 2.05 -28.00 28.02
CA PHE A 564 3.34 -27.60 27.47
C PHE A 564 3.97 -26.44 28.25
N PHE A 565 3.18 -25.45 28.67
CA PHE A 565 3.68 -24.35 29.47
C PHE A 565 4.12 -24.83 30.86
N LYS A 566 3.34 -25.67 31.54
CA LYS A 566 3.68 -26.16 32.89
C LYS A 566 4.81 -27.19 32.91
N THR A 567 5.09 -27.91 31.83
CA THR A 567 6.32 -28.72 31.74
C THR A 567 7.58 -27.84 31.68
N LEU A 568 7.47 -26.65 31.08
CA LEU A 568 8.54 -25.65 31.03
C LEU A 568 8.56 -24.72 32.26
N TYR A 569 7.44 -24.53 32.94
CA TYR A 569 7.29 -23.58 34.03
C TYR A 569 6.45 -24.21 35.16
N PRO A 570 7.04 -25.13 35.94
CA PRO A 570 6.27 -26.00 36.83
C PRO A 570 5.61 -25.29 38.02
N PHE A 571 6.19 -24.20 38.52
CA PHE A 571 5.67 -23.43 39.66
C PHE A 571 5.00 -22.12 39.20
N ALA A 572 4.12 -21.58 40.05
CA ALA A 572 3.64 -20.21 39.87
C ALA A 572 4.77 -19.20 40.09
N ASN A 573 4.66 -18.03 39.45
CA ASN A 573 5.61 -16.92 39.62
C ASN A 573 5.16 -15.98 40.73
N PHE A 574 6.11 -15.51 41.53
CA PHE A 574 5.86 -14.61 42.65
C PHE A 574 6.62 -13.29 42.52
N ILE A 575 5.94 -12.20 42.90
CA ILE A 575 6.54 -10.88 43.01
C ILE A 575 6.15 -10.26 44.36
N PHE A 576 6.70 -9.09 44.70
CA PHE A 576 6.35 -8.38 45.94
C PHE A 576 4.83 -8.19 46.12
N ASP A 577 4.10 -7.86 45.04
CA ASP A 577 2.65 -7.74 45.05
C ASP A 577 1.95 -9.06 45.38
N SER A 578 2.48 -10.20 44.93
CA SER A 578 1.93 -11.54 45.22
C SER A 578 1.89 -11.80 46.72
N HIS A 579 2.98 -11.49 47.43
CA HIS A 579 3.05 -11.58 48.88
C HIS A 579 1.97 -10.74 49.56
N ILE A 580 1.74 -9.49 49.10
CA ILE A 580 0.68 -8.62 49.66
C ILE A 580 -0.70 -9.24 49.45
N TYR A 581 -0.97 -9.81 48.28
CA TYR A 581 -2.27 -10.43 48.00
C TYR A 581 -2.52 -11.67 48.84
N ILE A 582 -1.51 -12.52 49.02
CA ILE A 582 -1.58 -13.74 49.84
C ILE A 582 -1.74 -13.37 51.32
N ASP A 583 -0.95 -12.42 51.84
CA ASP A 583 -1.04 -11.96 53.24
C ASP A 583 -2.43 -11.39 53.55
N SER A 584 -2.99 -10.62 52.62
CA SER A 584 -4.34 -10.08 52.74
C SER A 584 -5.40 -11.18 52.71
N ALA A 585 -5.19 -12.25 51.94
CA ALA A 585 -6.08 -13.40 51.85
C ALA A 585 -6.03 -14.26 53.12
N GLU A 586 -4.84 -14.50 53.67
CA GLU A 586 -4.61 -15.25 54.92
C GLU A 586 -5.22 -14.51 56.12
N ARG A 587 -5.06 -13.19 56.20
CA ARG A 587 -5.54 -12.36 57.32
C ARG A 587 -6.97 -11.84 57.16
N GLY A 588 -7.61 -12.06 56.01
CA GLY A 588 -8.96 -11.56 55.74
C GLY A 588 -9.08 -10.03 55.74
N LEU A 589 -8.05 -9.32 55.25
CA LEU A 589 -8.02 -7.85 55.31
C LEU A 589 -9.07 -7.22 54.37
N ALA A 590 -9.79 -6.22 54.87
CA ALA A 590 -10.75 -5.46 54.07
C ALA A 590 -10.07 -4.49 53.09
N ILE A 591 -8.92 -3.92 53.49
CA ILE A 591 -8.13 -2.96 52.70
C ILE A 591 -6.64 -3.26 52.83
N ASN A 592 -5.87 -2.97 51.77
CA ASN A 592 -4.41 -3.01 51.76
C ASN A 592 -3.86 -2.00 50.72
N VAL A 593 -2.55 -2.06 50.40
CA VAL A 593 -1.89 -1.23 49.37
C VAL A 593 -2.62 -1.38 48.03
N TRP A 594 -3.01 -2.61 47.69
CA TRP A 594 -3.81 -2.96 46.53
C TRP A 594 -5.27 -3.27 46.90
N PRO A 595 -6.23 -3.16 45.96
CA PRO A 595 -7.59 -3.62 46.17
C PRO A 595 -7.65 -5.11 46.54
N THR A 596 -8.49 -5.47 47.51
CA THR A 596 -8.53 -6.81 48.11
C THR A 596 -9.37 -7.83 47.34
N GLY A 597 -9.95 -7.45 46.19
CA GLY A 597 -10.78 -8.34 45.37
C GLY A 597 -10.02 -9.56 44.86
N TYR A 598 -8.76 -9.41 44.46
CA TYR A 598 -7.93 -10.56 44.07
C TYR A 598 -7.58 -11.46 45.27
N SER A 599 -7.31 -10.89 46.44
CA SER A 599 -7.11 -11.68 47.67
C SER A 599 -8.32 -12.53 48.03
N LYS A 600 -9.55 -12.01 47.84
CA LYS A 600 -10.78 -12.81 48.02
C LYS A 600 -10.89 -13.94 47.00
N PHE A 601 -10.45 -13.71 45.76
CA PHE A 601 -10.36 -14.76 44.75
C PHE A 601 -9.34 -15.84 45.17
N LEU A 602 -8.16 -15.45 45.69
CA LEU A 602 -7.19 -16.40 46.23
C LEU A 602 -7.78 -17.22 47.37
N SER A 603 -8.45 -16.59 48.35
CA SER A 603 -9.13 -17.31 49.45
C SER A 603 -10.17 -18.30 48.93
N LEU A 604 -10.94 -17.93 47.89
CA LEU A 604 -11.95 -18.80 47.28
C LEU A 604 -11.31 -20.04 46.63
N ILE A 605 -10.24 -19.87 45.87
CA ILE A 605 -9.55 -21.02 45.25
C ILE A 605 -8.86 -21.88 46.31
N HIS A 606 -8.21 -21.24 47.28
CA HIS A 606 -7.51 -21.90 48.37
C HIS A 606 -8.45 -22.77 49.23
N PHE A 607 -9.71 -22.35 49.40
CA PHE A 607 -10.75 -23.15 50.04
C PHE A 607 -10.95 -24.52 49.38
N PHE A 608 -10.77 -24.62 48.05
CA PHE A 608 -10.91 -25.88 47.30
C PHE A 608 -9.58 -26.60 47.06
N SER A 609 -8.47 -25.87 46.91
CA SER A 609 -7.16 -26.47 46.63
C SER A 609 -6.02 -25.58 47.09
N HIS A 610 -5.01 -26.20 47.72
CA HIS A 610 -3.78 -25.53 48.11
C HIS A 610 -2.73 -25.54 46.98
N SER A 611 -3.03 -26.12 45.82
CA SER A 611 -2.07 -26.23 44.70
C SER A 611 -1.98 -24.95 43.89
N ASP A 612 -0.75 -24.47 43.68
CA ASP A 612 -0.46 -23.36 42.77
C ASP A 612 -0.79 -23.70 41.31
N MET A 613 -0.56 -24.94 40.87
CA MET A 613 -0.97 -25.42 39.55
C MET A 613 -2.48 -25.30 39.32
N VAL A 614 -3.29 -25.61 40.34
CA VAL A 614 -4.76 -25.45 40.26
C VAL A 614 -5.13 -23.97 40.16
N LEU A 615 -4.50 -23.10 40.94
CA LEU A 615 -4.71 -21.65 40.84
C LEU A 615 -4.38 -21.14 39.43
N VAL A 616 -3.19 -21.47 38.91
CA VAL A 616 -2.73 -21.05 37.57
C VAL A 616 -3.66 -21.58 36.49
N PHE A 617 -4.11 -22.84 36.58
CA PHE A 617 -5.07 -23.41 35.64
C PHE A 617 -6.41 -22.67 35.66
N VAL A 618 -6.96 -22.37 36.85
CA VAL A 618 -8.23 -21.65 36.98
C VAL A 618 -8.12 -20.23 36.42
N GLN A 619 -7.01 -19.54 36.68
CA GLN A 619 -6.76 -18.20 36.11
C GLN A 619 -6.72 -18.24 34.58
N TYR A 620 -5.95 -19.18 34.02
CA TYR A 620 -5.81 -19.32 32.57
C TYR A 620 -7.12 -19.76 31.90
N LEU A 621 -7.81 -20.74 32.47
CA LEU A 621 -9.11 -21.21 31.98
C LEU A 621 -10.15 -20.08 31.99
N LEU A 622 -10.20 -19.28 33.06
CA LEU A 622 -11.12 -18.15 33.15
C LEU A 622 -10.81 -17.11 32.07
N LEU A 623 -9.53 -16.78 31.87
CA LEU A 623 -9.10 -15.85 30.84
C LEU A 623 -9.47 -16.32 29.43
N GLU A 624 -9.14 -17.55 29.06
CA GLU A 624 -9.49 -18.11 27.76
C GLU A 624 -11.00 -18.23 27.55
N ALA A 625 -11.74 -18.69 28.56
CA ALA A 625 -13.20 -18.81 28.48
C ALA A 625 -13.87 -17.45 28.24
N THR A 626 -13.39 -16.39 28.91
CA THR A 626 -13.92 -15.03 28.73
C THR A 626 -13.50 -14.40 27.40
N ALA A 627 -12.30 -14.69 26.90
CA ALA A 627 -11.86 -14.26 25.58
C ALA A 627 -12.67 -14.95 24.46
N LEU A 628 -12.94 -16.25 24.59
CA LEU A 628 -13.85 -17.00 23.72
C LEU A 628 -15.29 -16.48 23.81
N TYR A 629 -15.75 -16.10 25.00
CA TYR A 629 -17.07 -15.46 25.17
C TYR A 629 -17.16 -14.15 24.37
N LEU A 630 -16.13 -13.31 24.39
CA LEU A 630 -16.06 -12.11 23.55
C LEU A 630 -16.02 -12.49 22.06
N TYR A 631 -15.18 -13.45 21.66
CA TYR A 631 -15.11 -13.94 20.29
C TYR A 631 -16.47 -14.38 19.75
N PHE A 632 -17.17 -15.24 20.48
CA PHE A 632 -18.50 -15.71 20.07
C PHE A 632 -19.54 -14.59 20.09
N THR A 633 -19.44 -13.63 21.01
CA THR A 633 -20.29 -12.43 20.99
C THR A 633 -20.09 -11.60 19.71
N ILE A 634 -18.83 -11.43 19.27
CA ILE A 634 -18.49 -10.79 18.00
C ILE A 634 -19.02 -11.59 16.81
N LEU A 635 -18.86 -12.91 16.79
CA LEU A 635 -19.40 -13.76 15.73
C LEU A 635 -20.92 -13.67 15.64
N TYR A 636 -21.59 -13.64 16.79
CA TYR A 636 -23.05 -13.63 16.89
C TYR A 636 -23.66 -12.33 16.35
N PHE A 637 -23.09 -11.18 16.70
CA PHE A 637 -23.66 -9.88 16.32
C PHE A 637 -23.04 -9.24 15.07
N LEU A 638 -21.74 -9.41 14.85
CA LEU A 638 -21.00 -8.67 13.83
C LEU A 638 -20.67 -9.49 12.59
N GLN A 639 -20.73 -10.83 12.69
CA GLN A 639 -20.48 -11.76 11.59
C GLN A 639 -19.26 -11.39 10.70
N PRO A 640 -18.06 -11.24 11.30
CA PRO A 640 -16.86 -10.91 10.54
C PRO A 640 -16.57 -11.97 9.47
N GLY A 641 -15.84 -11.65 8.40
CA GLY A 641 -15.54 -12.63 7.35
C GLY A 641 -14.50 -13.67 7.76
N ARG A 642 -14.29 -14.65 6.89
CA ARG A 642 -13.54 -15.87 7.20
C ARG A 642 -12.13 -15.60 7.75
N TRP A 643 -11.37 -14.70 7.15
CA TRP A 643 -10.02 -14.40 7.64
C TRP A 643 -10.01 -13.61 8.95
N SER A 644 -10.90 -12.64 9.12
CA SER A 644 -11.06 -11.94 10.41
C SER A 644 -11.42 -12.91 11.52
N LYS A 645 -12.35 -13.86 11.28
CA LYS A 645 -12.67 -14.93 12.24
C LYS A 645 -11.44 -15.74 12.66
N SER A 646 -10.58 -16.10 11.70
CA SER A 646 -9.39 -16.90 11.96
C SER A 646 -8.29 -16.14 12.69
N ILE A 647 -8.01 -14.89 12.28
CA ILE A 647 -6.97 -14.06 12.92
C ILE A 647 -7.36 -13.75 14.37
N ILE A 648 -8.62 -13.36 14.60
CA ILE A 648 -9.11 -13.07 15.95
C ILE A 648 -9.04 -14.33 16.83
N LEU A 649 -9.49 -15.48 16.33
CA LEU A 649 -9.45 -16.74 17.08
C LEU A 649 -8.02 -17.17 17.41
N PHE A 650 -7.10 -17.05 16.45
CA PHE A 650 -5.69 -17.37 16.65
C PHE A 650 -5.04 -16.45 17.68
N PHE A 651 -5.28 -15.14 17.60
CA PHE A 651 -4.74 -14.19 18.58
C PHE A 651 -5.28 -14.43 19.99
N ILE A 652 -6.52 -14.88 20.14
CA ILE A 652 -7.10 -15.20 21.45
C ILE A 652 -6.54 -16.50 21.99
N LEU A 653 -6.59 -17.59 21.21
CA LEU A 653 -6.20 -18.91 21.67
C LEU A 653 -4.68 -19.06 21.84
N CYS A 654 -3.89 -18.57 20.89
CA CYS A 654 -2.45 -18.81 20.87
C CYS A 654 -1.68 -17.58 21.39
N ASN A 655 -2.16 -16.98 22.47
CA ASN A 655 -1.58 -15.79 23.08
C ASN A 655 -0.62 -16.16 24.22
N PRO A 656 0.71 -16.23 24.01
CA PRO A 656 1.63 -16.61 25.09
C PRO A 656 1.64 -15.62 26.26
N ALA A 657 1.20 -14.37 26.08
CA ALA A 657 1.05 -13.46 27.21
C ALA A 657 -0.09 -13.87 28.15
N PHE A 658 -1.14 -14.53 27.66
CA PHE A 658 -2.25 -15.02 28.51
C PHE A 658 -1.78 -16.12 29.47
N LEU A 659 -0.95 -17.05 29.01
CA LEU A 659 -0.31 -18.04 29.86
C LEU A 659 0.64 -17.40 30.87
N SER A 660 1.51 -16.49 30.40
CA SER A 660 2.50 -15.84 31.26
C SER A 660 1.83 -15.07 32.41
N ILE A 661 0.85 -14.22 32.13
CA ILE A 661 0.14 -13.48 33.20
C ILE A 661 -0.66 -14.39 34.11
N SER A 662 -1.17 -15.54 33.62
CA SER A 662 -1.93 -16.49 34.43
C SER A 662 -1.04 -17.32 35.34
N ASN A 663 0.25 -17.47 35.02
CA ASN A 663 1.22 -18.15 35.88
C ASN A 663 1.69 -17.26 37.05
N TYR A 664 1.48 -15.95 36.97
CA TYR A 664 1.73 -15.06 38.10
C TYR A 664 0.59 -15.09 39.12
N VAL A 665 0.93 -15.10 40.40
CA VAL A 665 -0.05 -14.88 41.49
C VAL A 665 -0.31 -13.37 41.61
N LEU A 666 -1.06 -12.83 40.64
CA LEU A 666 -1.39 -11.42 40.50
C LEU A 666 -2.82 -11.19 39.99
N SER A 667 -3.35 -10.02 40.32
CA SER A 667 -4.66 -9.55 39.84
C SER A 667 -4.82 -9.42 38.32
N ASP A 668 -3.73 -9.44 37.54
CA ASP A 668 -3.70 -9.17 36.10
C ASP A 668 -4.63 -10.07 35.28
N ALA A 669 -4.50 -11.39 35.44
CA ALA A 669 -5.28 -12.37 34.68
C ALA A 669 -6.79 -12.21 34.96
N LEU A 670 -7.17 -12.17 36.25
CA LEU A 670 -8.57 -12.00 36.67
C LEU A 670 -9.16 -10.67 36.19
N PHE A 671 -8.39 -9.58 36.28
CA PHE A 671 -8.83 -8.26 35.82
C PHE A 671 -9.05 -8.22 34.30
N LEU A 672 -8.15 -8.84 33.53
CA LEU A 672 -8.29 -8.98 32.09
C LEU A 672 -9.54 -9.79 31.73
N SER A 673 -9.77 -10.94 32.38
CA SER A 673 -10.96 -11.77 32.16
C SER A 673 -12.25 -10.98 32.35
N LEU A 674 -12.36 -10.26 33.48
CA LEU A 674 -13.54 -9.46 33.78
C LEU A 674 -13.70 -8.25 32.85
N SER A 675 -12.60 -7.67 32.36
CA SER A 675 -12.64 -6.59 31.37
C SER A 675 -13.17 -7.07 30.02
N LEU A 676 -12.79 -8.28 29.59
CA LEU A 676 -13.33 -8.92 28.38
C LEU A 676 -14.83 -9.21 28.52
N VAL A 677 -15.26 -9.70 29.69
CA VAL A 677 -16.70 -9.89 29.98
C VAL A 677 -17.44 -8.57 29.97
N TRP A 678 -16.91 -7.54 30.63
CA TRP A 678 -17.51 -6.20 30.65
C TRP A 678 -17.69 -5.64 29.23
N PHE A 679 -16.66 -5.72 28.40
CA PHE A 679 -16.71 -5.24 27.02
C PHE A 679 -17.71 -6.02 26.17
N ALA A 680 -17.75 -7.35 26.32
CA ALA A 680 -18.78 -8.18 25.70
C ALA A 680 -20.20 -7.76 26.17
N GLN A 681 -20.39 -7.47 27.46
CA GLN A 681 -21.68 -6.97 27.98
C GLN A 681 -22.08 -5.63 27.37
N LEU A 682 -21.13 -4.74 27.06
CA LEU A 682 -21.45 -3.50 26.35
C LEU A 682 -22.02 -3.79 24.95
N ILE A 683 -21.46 -4.77 24.24
CA ILE A 683 -22.00 -5.21 22.93
C ILE A 683 -23.41 -5.78 23.11
N TRP A 684 -23.65 -6.58 24.15
CA TRP A 684 -24.98 -7.09 24.49
C TRP A 684 -25.98 -5.96 24.77
N LEU A 685 -25.60 -4.92 25.54
CA LEU A 685 -26.44 -3.76 25.79
C LEU A 685 -26.75 -2.95 24.52
N ILE A 686 -25.82 -2.90 23.57
CA ILE A 686 -26.01 -2.19 22.29
C ILE A 686 -26.96 -2.96 21.37
N TYR A 687 -26.81 -4.29 21.26
CA TYR A 687 -27.55 -5.09 20.28
C TYR A 687 -28.85 -5.70 20.83
N ARG A 688 -28.86 -6.19 22.07
CA ARG A 688 -30.01 -6.85 22.71
C ARG A 688 -30.11 -6.46 24.20
N PRO A 689 -30.45 -5.19 24.50
CA PRO A 689 -30.53 -4.72 25.87
C PRO A 689 -31.62 -5.46 26.66
N LYS A 690 -31.24 -6.03 27.80
CA LYS A 690 -32.16 -6.63 28.78
C LYS A 690 -31.83 -6.09 30.17
N TRP A 691 -32.83 -6.05 31.06
CA TRP A 691 -32.63 -5.68 32.46
C TRP A 691 -31.56 -6.52 33.16
N ALA A 692 -31.54 -7.83 32.89
CA ALA A 692 -30.51 -8.73 33.41
C ALA A 692 -29.10 -8.30 32.97
N THR A 693 -28.93 -7.80 31.74
CA THR A 693 -27.65 -7.29 31.23
C THR A 693 -27.21 -6.02 31.94
N ILE A 694 -28.13 -5.14 32.33
CA ILE A 694 -27.83 -3.93 33.12
C ILE A 694 -27.30 -4.32 34.51
N ILE A 695 -28.02 -5.21 35.21
CA ILE A 695 -27.62 -5.68 36.55
C ILE A 695 -26.27 -6.40 36.46
N PHE A 696 -26.12 -7.29 35.48
CA PHE A 696 -24.88 -8.03 35.29
C PHE A 696 -23.69 -7.11 35.00
N ASN A 697 -23.87 -6.09 34.14
CA ASN A 697 -22.83 -5.12 33.86
C ASN A 697 -22.44 -4.29 35.12
N ALA A 698 -23.42 -3.87 35.92
CA ALA A 698 -23.17 -3.15 37.17
C ALA A 698 -22.39 -4.00 38.20
N VAL A 699 -22.71 -5.30 38.30
CA VAL A 699 -21.97 -6.24 39.17
C VAL A 699 -20.55 -6.46 38.66
N ILE A 700 -20.36 -6.65 37.35
CA ILE A 700 -19.02 -6.81 36.75
C ILE A 700 -18.17 -5.55 36.98
N LEU A 701 -18.74 -4.36 36.85
CA LEU A 701 -18.05 -3.11 37.19
C LEU A 701 -17.63 -3.04 38.65
N LEU A 702 -18.51 -3.42 39.58
CA LEU A 702 -18.18 -3.47 40.99
C LEU A 702 -17.01 -4.44 41.25
N LEU A 703 -17.04 -5.64 40.65
CA LEU A 703 -15.94 -6.61 40.77
C LEU A 703 -14.63 -6.04 40.22
N LEU A 704 -14.65 -5.43 39.03
CA LEU A 704 -13.48 -4.78 38.44
C LEU A 704 -12.89 -3.70 39.36
N PHE A 705 -13.74 -2.87 39.98
CA PHE A 705 -13.34 -1.85 40.95
C PHE A 705 -12.71 -2.43 42.23
N THR A 706 -13.16 -3.62 42.65
CA THR A 706 -12.59 -4.30 43.81
C THR A 706 -11.24 -4.93 43.53
N ILE A 707 -10.85 -5.08 42.26
CA ILE A 707 -9.62 -5.75 41.84
C ILE A 707 -8.56 -4.73 41.41
N ARG A 708 -8.92 -3.73 40.58
CA ARG A 708 -7.97 -2.71 40.11
C ARG A 708 -8.59 -1.34 39.87
N TYR A 709 -7.78 -0.33 40.14
CA TYR A 709 -8.13 1.08 39.89
C TYR A 709 -8.08 1.46 38.41
N GLN A 710 -7.43 0.68 37.55
CA GLN A 710 -7.44 0.86 36.10
C GLN A 710 -8.87 0.89 35.51
N ALA A 711 -9.84 0.26 36.18
CA ALA A 711 -11.25 0.31 35.77
C ALA A 711 -11.95 1.66 36.02
N LEU A 712 -11.29 2.68 36.58
CA LEU A 712 -11.92 3.95 36.98
C LEU A 712 -12.67 4.67 35.84
N TYR A 713 -12.24 4.48 34.58
CA TYR A 713 -12.91 5.09 33.42
C TYR A 713 -14.01 4.20 32.81
N TYR A 714 -14.12 2.92 33.19
CA TYR A 714 -15.14 2.00 32.63
C TYR A 714 -16.59 2.41 32.95
N PRO A 715 -16.92 2.97 34.14
CA PRO A 715 -18.27 3.45 34.42
C PRO A 715 -18.69 4.59 33.50
N LEU A 716 -17.75 5.46 33.09
CA LEU A 716 -18.06 6.56 32.15
C LEU A 716 -18.57 6.00 30.83
N ILE A 717 -17.86 5.01 30.28
CA ILE A 717 -18.24 4.32 29.03
C ILE A 717 -19.58 3.60 29.22
N THR A 718 -19.74 2.91 30.35
CA THR A 718 -20.97 2.16 30.66
C THR A 718 -22.18 3.07 30.76
N ILE A 719 -22.07 4.21 31.46
CA ILE A 719 -23.14 5.20 31.60
C ILE A 719 -23.52 5.75 30.23
N VAL A 720 -22.54 6.05 29.37
CA VAL A 720 -22.80 6.48 27.98
C VAL A 720 -23.56 5.40 27.20
N VAL A 721 -23.16 4.13 27.31
CA VAL A 721 -23.88 3.01 26.66
C VAL A 721 -25.30 2.87 27.21
N MET A 722 -25.49 2.92 28.53
CA MET A 722 -26.81 2.84 29.17
C MET A 722 -27.71 4.03 28.81
N TRP A 723 -27.14 5.21 28.62
CA TRP A 723 -27.88 6.40 28.18
C TRP A 723 -28.42 6.23 26.76
N ILE A 724 -27.61 5.64 25.87
CA ILE A 724 -27.93 5.54 24.42
C ILE A 724 -28.66 4.23 24.08
N CYS A 725 -28.69 3.24 24.99
CA CYS A 725 -29.32 1.95 24.71
C CYS A 725 -30.83 2.07 24.45
N ARG A 726 -31.37 1.14 23.65
CA ARG A 726 -32.77 1.13 23.23
C ARG A 726 -33.69 0.56 24.31
N MET A 727 -33.80 1.24 25.44
CA MET A 727 -34.70 0.89 26.56
C MET A 727 -35.52 2.09 27.03
N PRO A 728 -36.66 1.89 27.70
CA PRO A 728 -37.44 3.00 28.25
C PRO A 728 -36.58 3.86 29.20
N ILE A 729 -36.76 5.18 29.18
CA ILE A 729 -35.90 6.11 29.93
C ILE A 729 -35.81 5.81 31.43
N ARG A 730 -36.92 5.36 32.04
CA ARG A 730 -36.96 4.95 33.46
C ARG A 730 -36.00 3.81 33.76
N VAL A 731 -35.87 2.85 32.85
CA VAL A 731 -34.95 1.71 32.95
C VAL A 731 -33.50 2.16 32.90
N ARG A 732 -33.20 3.03 31.94
CA ARG A 732 -31.87 3.59 31.74
C ARG A 732 -31.42 4.37 32.97
N LEU A 733 -32.29 5.26 33.48
CA LEU A 733 -32.03 6.04 34.68
C LEU A 733 -31.90 5.16 35.93
N ALA A 734 -32.75 4.15 36.10
CA ALA A 734 -32.64 3.21 37.21
C ALA A 734 -31.33 2.41 37.16
N GLY A 735 -30.91 1.95 35.97
CA GLY A 735 -29.64 1.25 35.78
C GLY A 735 -28.41 2.12 36.06
N ILE A 736 -28.42 3.37 35.59
CA ILE A 736 -27.37 4.35 35.87
C ILE A 736 -27.32 4.65 37.37
N PHE A 737 -28.47 4.94 37.98
CA PHE A 737 -28.57 5.20 39.42
C PHE A 737 -28.06 4.01 40.23
N PHE A 738 -28.47 2.79 39.89
CA PHE A 738 -28.01 1.57 40.55
C PHE A 738 -26.50 1.37 40.43
N THR A 739 -25.93 1.60 39.24
CA THR A 739 -24.48 1.52 39.00
C THR A 739 -23.73 2.55 39.86
N VAL A 740 -24.17 3.81 39.85
CA VAL A 740 -23.56 4.89 40.65
C VAL A 740 -23.70 4.62 42.14
N LEU A 741 -24.86 4.13 42.60
CA LEU A 741 -25.11 3.79 43.99
C LEU A 741 -24.18 2.66 44.46
N LEU A 742 -24.07 1.56 43.72
CA LEU A 742 -23.19 0.45 44.07
C LEU A 742 -21.73 0.89 44.16
N LEU A 743 -21.23 1.61 43.16
CA LEU A 743 -19.85 2.11 43.16
C LEU A 743 -19.63 3.14 44.28
N GLY A 744 -20.59 4.03 44.52
CA GLY A 744 -20.53 5.05 45.57
C GLY A 744 -20.51 4.44 46.97
N LEU A 745 -21.34 3.42 47.23
CA LEU A 745 -21.33 2.67 48.49
C LEU A 745 -19.99 1.99 48.72
N PHE A 746 -19.42 1.37 47.68
CA PHE A 746 -18.09 0.76 47.74
C PHE A 746 -17.00 1.80 48.03
N ILE A 747 -16.94 2.88 47.26
CA ILE A 747 -15.97 3.98 47.45
C ILE A 747 -16.05 4.53 48.87
N ASN A 748 -17.26 4.81 49.36
CA ASN A 748 -17.46 5.31 50.72
C ASN A 748 -17.04 4.30 51.80
N SER A 749 -17.25 3.00 51.57
CA SER A 749 -16.74 1.94 52.44
C SER A 749 -15.20 1.96 52.50
N GLN A 750 -14.54 2.04 51.34
CA GLN A 750 -13.08 2.10 51.26
C GLN A 750 -12.53 3.35 51.94
N MET A 751 -13.11 4.52 51.68
CA MET A 751 -12.68 5.79 52.28
C MET A 751 -12.78 5.79 53.80
N ARG A 752 -13.84 5.19 54.36
CA ARG A 752 -13.99 5.02 55.81
C ARG A 752 -12.93 4.07 56.39
N ALA A 753 -12.66 2.96 55.71
CA ALA A 753 -11.63 2.01 56.12
C ALA A 753 -10.23 2.66 56.12
N TYR A 754 -9.86 3.41 55.07
CA TYR A 754 -8.58 4.12 55.04
C TYR A 754 -8.50 5.24 56.09
N LYS A 755 -9.61 5.95 56.35
CA LYS A 755 -9.66 6.97 57.41
C LYS A 755 -9.42 6.36 58.80
N ALA A 756 -9.95 5.16 59.06
CA ALA A 756 -9.78 4.47 60.33
C ALA A 756 -8.31 4.10 60.61
N ILE A 757 -7.53 3.79 59.58
CA ILE A 757 -6.13 3.35 59.72
C ILE A 757 -5.13 4.52 59.58
N SER A 758 -5.35 5.42 58.61
CA SER A 758 -4.39 6.49 58.25
C SER A 758 -4.77 7.88 58.77
N GLY A 759 -5.94 8.03 59.40
CA GLY A 759 -6.48 9.32 59.87
C GLY A 759 -7.03 10.23 58.76
N LYS A 760 -6.76 9.95 57.47
CA LYS A 760 -7.26 10.70 56.32
C LYS A 760 -8.17 9.84 55.44
N ALA A 761 -9.29 10.40 55.01
CA ALA A 761 -10.18 9.74 54.05
C ALA A 761 -9.54 9.79 52.66
N GLN A 762 -9.27 8.62 52.09
CA GLN A 762 -8.70 8.47 50.76
C GLN A 762 -9.31 7.23 50.09
N PHE A 763 -9.50 7.29 48.77
CA PHE A 763 -10.03 6.15 48.01
C PHE A 763 -8.98 5.06 47.81
N SER A 764 -7.72 5.46 47.60
CA SER A 764 -6.58 4.56 47.44
C SER A 764 -5.33 5.20 48.05
N ALA A 765 -4.55 4.39 48.77
CA ALA A 765 -3.23 4.80 49.25
C ALA A 765 -2.15 4.79 48.14
N PHE A 766 -2.43 4.20 46.97
CA PHE A 766 -1.45 4.11 45.87
C PHE A 766 -1.43 5.38 45.00
N SER A 767 -2.57 6.05 44.80
CA SER A 767 -2.70 7.16 43.85
C SER A 767 -1.78 8.35 44.17
N GLY A 768 -1.56 8.64 45.46
CA GLY A 768 -0.66 9.72 45.87
C GLY A 768 0.81 9.41 45.58
N TRP A 769 1.21 8.16 45.78
CA TRP A 769 2.56 7.68 45.45
C TRP A 769 2.82 7.70 43.94
N GLN A 770 1.86 7.20 43.16
CA GLN A 770 1.91 7.19 41.70
C GLN A 770 2.06 8.60 41.15
N LEU A 771 1.28 9.56 41.66
CA LEU A 771 1.32 10.94 41.18
C LEU A 771 2.64 11.64 41.51
N ALA A 772 3.20 11.41 42.71
CA ALA A 772 4.54 11.90 43.05
C ALA A 772 5.61 11.28 42.16
N SER A 773 5.55 9.96 41.92
CA SER A 773 6.46 9.25 41.01
C SER A 773 6.42 9.81 39.59
N ASN A 774 5.22 10.02 39.04
CA ASN A 774 5.03 10.60 37.70
C ASN A 774 5.64 12.01 37.63
N ALA A 775 5.51 12.81 38.69
CA ALA A 775 6.13 14.13 38.77
C ALA A 775 7.67 14.06 38.80
N MET A 776 8.27 13.03 39.42
CA MET A 776 9.73 12.86 39.45
C MET A 776 10.33 12.57 38.07
N LEU A 777 9.62 11.79 37.24
CA LEU A 777 10.03 11.51 35.85
C LEU A 777 10.14 12.77 35.00
N MET A 778 9.30 13.77 35.27
CA MET A 778 9.45 15.11 34.70
C MET A 778 10.58 15.88 35.40
N TYR A 779 10.55 15.94 36.73
CA TYR A 779 11.38 16.86 37.52
C TYR A 779 12.88 16.60 37.38
N ARG A 780 13.30 15.36 37.10
CA ARG A 780 14.71 15.00 36.80
C ARG A 780 15.33 15.75 35.60
N HIS A 781 14.50 16.34 34.74
CA HIS A 781 14.94 17.10 33.56
C HIS A 781 14.96 18.61 33.80
N LEU A 782 14.56 19.06 34.99
CA LEU A 782 14.55 20.46 35.36
C LEU A 782 15.81 20.80 36.18
N PRO A 783 16.44 21.96 35.96
CA PRO A 783 17.52 22.43 36.82
C PRO A 783 16.99 22.69 38.23
N GLY A 784 17.77 22.36 39.26
CA GLY A 784 17.36 22.49 40.67
C GLY A 784 16.89 23.90 40.99
N GLU A 785 15.61 24.06 41.30
CA GLU A 785 15.04 25.34 41.73
C GLU A 785 15.35 25.63 43.21
N PRO A 786 15.50 26.91 43.62
CA PRO A 786 15.76 27.27 45.00
C PRO A 786 14.63 26.83 45.95
N ASP A 787 15.01 26.39 47.16
CA ASP A 787 14.10 26.03 48.26
C ASP A 787 13.11 27.14 48.68
N ASP A 788 13.34 28.38 48.24
CA ASP A 788 12.64 29.58 48.70
C ASP A 788 11.19 29.67 48.20
N GLU A 789 10.89 29.11 47.02
CA GLU A 789 9.52 29.10 46.45
C GLU A 789 8.69 27.86 46.87
N MET A 790 9.24 26.98 47.72
CA MET A 790 8.61 25.73 48.14
C MET A 790 7.70 25.94 49.37
N PRO A 791 6.42 25.53 49.36
CA PRO A 791 5.58 25.53 50.55
C PRO A 791 6.25 24.77 51.71
N GLY A 792 6.19 25.32 52.92
CA GLY A 792 6.95 24.82 54.08
C GLY A 792 6.78 23.32 54.36
N LYS A 793 5.57 22.78 54.16
CA LYS A 793 5.27 21.34 54.33
C LYS A 793 6.01 20.42 53.35
N PHE A 794 6.48 20.92 52.21
CA PHE A 794 7.19 20.13 51.19
C PHE A 794 8.71 20.25 51.28
N LYS A 795 9.24 21.30 51.92
CA LYS A 795 10.69 21.57 52.00
C LYS A 795 11.53 20.36 52.42
N PRO A 796 11.18 19.58 53.47
CA PRO A 796 11.97 18.41 53.87
C PRO A 796 12.05 17.32 52.80
N LEU A 797 10.93 17.05 52.12
CA LEU A 797 10.87 16.07 51.02
C LEU A 797 11.62 16.60 49.78
N HIS A 798 11.43 17.88 49.44
CA HIS A 798 12.03 18.49 48.26
C HIS A 798 13.56 18.50 48.32
N ARG A 799 14.15 18.86 49.47
CA ARG A 799 15.61 18.79 49.69
C ARG A 799 16.18 17.40 49.45
N LEU A 800 15.46 16.36 49.87
CA LEU A 800 15.88 14.98 49.64
C LEU A 800 15.77 14.59 48.16
N VAL A 801 14.70 15.03 47.49
CA VAL A 801 14.51 14.82 46.05
C VAL A 801 15.64 15.46 45.25
N VAL A 802 15.90 16.76 45.46
CA VAL A 802 16.96 17.50 44.75
C VAL A 802 18.33 16.86 45.00
N SER A 803 18.70 16.62 46.26
CA SER A 803 19.99 16.01 46.58
C SER A 803 20.17 14.61 45.99
N THR A 804 19.09 13.80 45.93
CA THR A 804 19.14 12.47 45.31
C THR A 804 19.28 12.57 43.79
N LEU A 805 18.51 13.43 43.11
CA LEU A 805 18.59 13.61 41.66
C LEU A 805 19.94 14.19 41.22
N ASP A 806 20.49 15.13 41.98
CA ASP A 806 21.83 15.66 41.74
C ASP A 806 22.91 14.60 41.90
N SER A 807 22.75 13.67 42.85
CA SER A 807 23.66 12.53 42.98
C SER A 807 23.61 11.61 41.77
N PHE A 808 22.44 11.40 41.17
CA PHE A 808 22.28 10.60 39.94
C PHE A 808 22.86 11.31 38.71
N ASN A 809 22.77 12.65 38.64
CA ASN A 809 23.39 13.42 37.57
C ASN A 809 24.92 13.28 37.52
N ARG A 810 25.56 12.86 38.62
CA ARG A 810 27.01 12.70 38.73
C ARG A 810 27.49 11.28 38.39
N THR A 811 26.59 10.33 38.13
CA THR A 811 26.96 8.96 37.75
C THR A 811 26.95 8.78 36.23
N ILE A 812 27.88 7.97 35.70
CA ILE A 812 27.96 7.64 34.27
C ILE A 812 26.68 6.94 33.80
N TYR A 813 26.18 6.02 34.63
CA TYR A 813 24.92 5.33 34.44
C TYR A 813 23.92 5.79 35.50
N ARG A 814 22.80 6.35 35.05
CA ARG A 814 21.74 6.81 35.93
C ARG A 814 20.88 5.64 36.41
N PRO A 815 20.69 5.45 37.73
CA PRO A 815 19.85 4.36 38.26
C PRO A 815 18.39 4.44 37.82
N ASP A 816 17.90 5.65 37.54
CA ASP A 816 16.53 5.94 37.11
C ASP A 816 16.37 5.97 35.58
N SER A 817 17.33 5.43 34.82
CA SER A 817 17.33 5.47 33.34
C SER A 817 16.39 4.47 32.67
N ALA A 818 16.08 3.34 33.32
CA ALA A 818 15.48 2.18 32.65
C ALA A 818 14.08 1.76 33.14
N ALA A 819 13.44 2.45 34.10
CA ALA A 819 12.13 1.99 34.61
C ALA A 819 11.16 3.12 34.98
N GLN A 820 9.94 3.03 34.42
CA GLN A 820 8.77 3.86 34.76
C GLN A 820 8.43 3.85 36.26
N ILE A 821 8.73 2.75 36.93
CA ILE A 821 8.33 2.47 38.31
C ILE A 821 9.46 2.66 39.33
N PHE A 822 10.64 3.13 38.91
CA PHE A 822 11.81 3.30 39.79
C PHE A 822 11.47 4.11 41.04
N TYR A 823 10.82 5.26 40.87
CA TYR A 823 10.51 6.17 41.97
C TYR A 823 9.48 5.60 42.96
N LEU A 824 8.68 4.60 42.55
CA LEU A 824 7.70 3.93 43.40
C LEU A 824 8.32 2.87 44.30
N TRP A 825 9.29 2.10 43.81
CA TRP A 825 9.68 0.84 44.46
C TRP A 825 11.16 0.75 44.84
N ASP A 826 12.04 1.49 44.17
CA ASP A 826 13.48 1.34 44.38
C ASP A 826 13.94 1.89 45.74
N LYS A 827 14.81 1.17 46.45
CA LYS A 827 15.33 1.58 47.77
C LYS A 827 16.14 2.89 47.70
N GLY A 828 16.73 3.18 46.56
CA GLY A 828 17.47 4.40 46.24
C GLY A 828 16.59 5.59 45.86
N SER A 829 15.29 5.37 45.59
CA SER A 829 14.33 6.43 45.26
C SER A 829 14.19 7.45 46.40
N PRO A 830 14.12 8.76 46.09
CA PRO A 830 13.90 9.78 47.11
C PRO A 830 12.57 9.60 47.86
N LEU A 831 11.51 9.09 47.21
CA LEU A 831 10.21 8.85 47.86
C LEU A 831 10.30 7.71 48.89
N ILE A 832 11.05 6.65 48.58
CA ILE A 832 11.24 5.52 49.51
C ILE A 832 12.19 5.90 50.64
N LYS A 833 13.25 6.67 50.37
CA LYS A 833 14.16 7.20 51.40
C LYS A 833 13.41 8.09 52.39
N TYR A 834 12.59 9.02 51.91
CA TYR A 834 11.81 9.91 52.77
C TYR A 834 10.82 9.13 53.65
N PHE A 835 10.11 8.16 53.05
CA PHE A 835 9.21 7.26 53.76
C PHE A 835 9.91 6.49 54.88
N ARG A 836 11.07 5.89 54.61
CA ARG A 836 11.84 5.14 55.62
C ARG A 836 12.43 6.02 56.72
N ALA A 837 12.80 7.25 56.41
CA ALA A 837 13.31 8.20 57.39
C ALA A 837 12.19 8.70 58.34
N GLY A 838 10.97 8.89 57.81
CA GLY A 838 9.82 9.36 58.57
C GLY A 838 9.13 8.29 59.43
N PHE A 839 9.27 7.01 59.08
CA PHE A 839 8.57 5.90 59.75
C PHE A 839 9.55 4.81 60.20
N ARG A 840 9.59 4.51 61.50
CA ARG A 840 10.40 3.40 62.06
C ARG A 840 9.73 2.06 61.77
N LEU A 841 9.94 1.52 60.57
CA LEU A 841 9.26 0.32 60.03
C LEU A 841 9.59 -1.02 60.73
N ASN A 842 10.51 -1.05 61.69
CA ASN A 842 11.09 -2.30 62.23
C ASN A 842 10.30 -2.98 63.36
N GLN A 843 9.04 -2.63 63.63
CA GLN A 843 8.35 -3.15 64.83
C GLN A 843 6.96 -3.80 64.62
N ASN A 844 6.29 -3.68 63.45
CA ASN A 844 5.02 -4.40 63.18
C ASN A 844 4.65 -4.39 61.68
N PRO A 845 4.24 -5.51 61.02
CA PRO A 845 3.79 -5.52 59.62
C PRO A 845 2.59 -4.61 59.35
N ASN A 846 1.67 -4.47 60.30
CA ASN A 846 0.57 -3.51 60.21
C ASN A 846 1.07 -2.05 60.20
N SER A 847 2.31 -1.78 60.64
CA SER A 847 2.91 -0.45 60.56
C SER A 847 3.29 -0.06 59.12
N PHE A 848 3.62 -1.01 58.24
CA PHE A 848 4.03 -0.68 56.87
C PHE A 848 2.87 -0.10 56.06
N PHE A 849 1.77 -0.84 55.95
CA PHE A 849 0.59 -0.39 55.20
C PHE A 849 -0.02 0.89 55.81
N THR A 850 -0.11 0.96 57.14
CA THR A 850 -0.61 2.14 57.86
C THR A 850 0.24 3.38 57.55
N SER A 851 1.56 3.24 57.61
CA SER A 851 2.49 4.33 57.28
C SER A 851 2.42 4.71 55.80
N TRP A 852 2.34 3.72 54.91
CA TRP A 852 2.20 3.91 53.47
C TRP A 852 0.95 4.72 53.13
N ALA A 853 -0.18 4.39 53.76
CA ALA A 853 -1.43 5.10 53.64
C ALA A 853 -1.37 6.50 54.27
N ALA A 854 -0.70 6.67 55.41
CA ALA A 854 -0.59 7.96 56.08
C ALA A 854 0.19 9.01 55.26
N ILE A 855 1.24 8.58 54.54
CA ILE A 855 2.06 9.50 53.74
C ILE A 855 1.48 9.81 52.35
N ALA A 856 0.64 8.93 51.79
CA ALA A 856 0.13 9.06 50.43
C ALA A 856 -0.51 10.44 50.11
N PRO A 857 -1.30 11.08 51.00
CA PRO A 857 -1.84 12.42 50.75
C PRO A 857 -0.76 13.51 50.61
N LEU A 858 0.34 13.43 51.37
CA LEU A 858 1.46 14.37 51.25
C LEU A 858 2.10 14.26 49.87
N TYR A 859 2.31 13.04 49.39
CA TYR A 859 2.87 12.76 48.05
C TYR A 859 1.94 13.20 46.93
N GLN A 860 0.64 12.99 47.09
CA GLN A 860 -0.35 13.50 46.15
C GLN A 860 -0.26 15.02 46.00
N GLU A 861 -0.26 15.74 47.13
CA GLU A 861 -0.19 17.20 47.14
C GLU A 861 1.15 17.71 46.56
N TYR A 862 2.27 17.05 46.90
CA TYR A 862 3.60 17.39 46.38
C TYR A 862 3.72 17.15 44.87
N GLY A 863 3.27 15.98 44.37
CA GLY A 863 3.27 15.66 42.95
C GLY A 863 2.40 16.64 42.16
N LEU A 864 1.19 16.94 42.63
CA LEU A 864 0.31 17.95 42.01
C LEU A 864 0.94 19.33 41.98
N TYR A 865 1.63 19.73 43.04
CA TYR A 865 2.32 21.02 43.10
C TYR A 865 3.37 21.13 41.98
N LEU A 866 4.24 20.12 41.84
CA LEU A 866 5.27 20.10 40.81
C LEU A 866 4.68 20.08 39.40
N ILE A 867 3.65 19.27 39.15
CA ILE A 867 2.99 19.19 37.84
C ILE A 867 2.33 20.53 37.48
N LYS A 868 1.66 21.18 38.43
CA LYS A 868 1.03 22.50 38.23
C LYS A 868 2.07 23.61 37.98
N LYS A 869 3.23 23.53 38.61
CA LYS A 869 4.33 24.49 38.40
C LYS A 869 4.98 24.32 37.02
N HIS A 870 5.08 23.08 36.52
CA HIS A 870 5.76 22.76 35.26
C HIS A 870 4.90 21.95 34.27
N PRO A 871 3.73 22.46 33.82
CA PRO A 871 2.81 21.70 32.99
C PRO A 871 3.41 21.33 31.62
N ALA A 872 4.19 22.23 31.00
CA ALA A 872 4.85 21.97 29.73
C ALA A 872 5.92 20.87 29.84
N ALA A 873 6.72 20.90 30.91
CA ALA A 873 7.72 19.87 31.17
C ALA A 873 7.05 18.50 31.43
N TYR A 874 5.91 18.49 32.13
CA TYR A 874 5.16 17.26 32.37
C TYR A 874 4.66 16.64 31.06
N LEU A 875 4.11 17.47 30.16
CA LEU A 875 3.70 17.02 28.83
C LEU A 875 4.89 16.50 27.99
N GLN A 876 6.03 17.17 28.05
CA GLN A 876 7.20 16.79 27.26
C GLN A 876 7.86 15.50 27.78
N TYR A 877 8.18 15.45 29.07
CA TYR A 877 9.06 14.43 29.64
C TYR A 877 8.33 13.24 30.26
N PHE A 878 7.09 13.41 30.74
CA PHE A 878 6.28 12.30 31.21
C PHE A 878 5.32 11.80 30.12
N VAL A 879 4.45 12.67 29.59
CA VAL A 879 3.46 12.27 28.58
C VAL A 879 4.11 11.86 27.26
N GLY A 880 5.10 12.63 26.79
CA GLY A 880 5.87 12.31 25.59
C GLY A 880 6.59 10.95 25.68
N GLN A 881 7.18 10.65 26.84
CA GLN A 881 7.84 9.37 27.07
C GLN A 881 6.82 8.22 27.18
N ASN A 882 5.69 8.44 27.85
CA ASN A 882 4.58 7.48 27.90
C ASN A 882 4.01 7.19 26.51
N LEU A 883 4.04 8.13 25.56
CA LEU A 883 3.60 7.88 24.19
C LEU A 883 4.51 6.86 23.47
N ILE A 884 5.82 6.94 23.70
CA ILE A 884 6.80 5.97 23.18
C ILE A 884 6.53 4.60 23.80
N TRP A 885 6.43 4.54 25.12
CA TRP A 885 6.09 3.29 25.83
C TRP A 885 4.69 2.78 25.50
N TYR A 886 3.78 3.65 25.08
CA TYR A 886 2.45 3.22 24.67
C TYR A 886 2.50 2.51 23.33
N ALA A 887 3.37 2.92 22.42
CA ALA A 887 3.61 2.20 21.18
C ALA A 887 4.38 0.88 21.43
N GLU A 888 5.40 0.94 22.27
CA GLU A 888 6.32 -0.17 22.57
C GLU A 888 6.37 -0.41 24.09
N PRO A 889 5.37 -1.14 24.64
CA PRO A 889 5.27 -1.33 26.09
C PRO A 889 6.38 -2.24 26.61
N ALA A 890 6.99 -1.84 27.72
CA ALA A 890 7.92 -2.70 28.44
C ALA A 890 7.20 -3.95 28.97
N THR A 891 7.87 -5.08 28.91
CA THR A 891 7.37 -6.37 29.41
C THR A 891 7.57 -6.56 30.92
N GLU A 892 8.37 -5.71 31.56
CA GLU A 892 8.74 -5.75 32.98
C GLU A 892 9.24 -7.14 33.39
N PHE A 893 8.47 -7.84 34.21
CA PHE A 893 8.79 -9.15 34.77
C PHE A 893 8.16 -10.31 33.99
N LEU A 894 7.32 -10.03 32.98
CA LEU A 894 6.74 -11.07 32.15
C LEU A 894 7.77 -11.82 31.30
N GLY A 895 8.99 -11.30 31.22
CA GLY A 895 10.12 -11.85 30.48
C GLY A 895 11.01 -12.83 31.21
N VAL A 896 10.89 -12.91 32.54
CA VAL A 896 11.78 -13.73 33.37
C VAL A 896 10.94 -14.60 34.27
N TYR A 897 11.18 -15.91 34.22
CA TYR A 897 10.54 -16.86 35.13
C TYR A 897 11.00 -16.62 36.57
N ASP A 898 10.03 -16.48 37.48
CA ASP A 898 10.22 -16.17 38.90
C ASP A 898 11.28 -15.10 39.20
N HIS A 899 11.40 -14.06 38.36
CA HIS A 899 12.42 -13.00 38.50
C HIS A 899 13.88 -13.49 38.60
N GLY A 900 14.16 -14.74 38.22
CA GLY A 900 15.49 -15.34 38.38
C GLY A 900 15.82 -15.72 39.83
N THR A 901 14.84 -15.78 40.73
CA THR A 901 15.00 -16.34 42.08
C THR A 901 14.72 -17.84 42.09
N ASP A 902 15.37 -18.56 43.00
CA ASP A 902 15.20 -20.01 43.20
C ASP A 902 14.46 -20.32 44.52
N SER A 903 13.85 -19.30 45.14
CA SER A 903 13.23 -19.43 46.45
C SER A 903 12.00 -18.54 46.62
N VAL A 904 11.05 -19.04 47.40
CA VAL A 904 9.84 -18.32 47.83
C VAL A 904 9.93 -17.94 49.31
N SER A 905 9.07 -17.02 49.78
CA SER A 905 9.03 -16.68 51.21
C SER A 905 8.28 -17.74 52.04
N GLU A 906 8.37 -17.63 53.36
CA GLU A 906 7.65 -18.50 54.30
C GLU A 906 6.14 -18.49 54.07
N LEU A 907 5.60 -17.33 53.66
CA LEU A 907 4.18 -17.17 53.44
C LEU A 907 3.72 -17.99 52.22
N GLU A 908 4.40 -17.87 51.08
CA GLU A 908 4.03 -18.64 49.88
C GLU A 908 4.26 -20.13 50.10
N GLN A 909 5.35 -20.52 50.76
CA GLN A 909 5.60 -21.92 51.12
C GLN A 909 4.44 -22.50 51.94
N ARG A 910 4.01 -21.80 52.99
CA ARG A 910 2.90 -22.24 53.84
C ARG A 910 1.57 -22.24 53.10
N TRP A 911 1.31 -21.20 52.32
CA TRP A 911 0.05 -21.03 51.59
C TRP A 911 -0.15 -22.12 50.51
N PHE A 912 0.88 -22.46 49.76
CA PHE A 912 0.79 -23.48 48.71
C PHE A 912 1.24 -24.88 49.14
N GLY A 913 1.71 -25.03 50.39
CA GLY A 913 2.16 -26.31 50.93
C GLY A 913 3.42 -26.86 50.25
N TYR A 914 4.35 -25.99 49.84
CA TYR A 914 5.60 -26.44 49.22
C TYR A 914 6.52 -27.14 50.23
N GLU A 915 7.17 -28.24 49.81
CA GLU A 915 8.05 -29.04 50.66
C GLU A 915 9.27 -28.26 51.16
N SER A 916 9.76 -27.29 50.37
CA SER A 916 10.89 -26.43 50.68
C SER A 916 10.64 -25.01 50.21
N LYS A 917 11.35 -24.04 50.80
CA LYS A 917 11.43 -22.67 50.25
C LYS A 917 12.15 -22.62 48.92
N GLN A 918 13.04 -23.59 48.66
CA GLN A 918 13.70 -23.72 47.36
C GLN A 918 12.78 -24.46 46.39
N ILE A 919 12.30 -23.75 45.37
CA ILE A 919 11.49 -24.28 44.30
C ILE A 919 12.40 -24.49 43.07
N GLN A 920 13.08 -25.62 42.98
CA GLN A 920 14.03 -25.90 41.89
C GLN A 920 13.37 -25.85 40.50
N SER A 921 14.05 -25.22 39.54
CA SER A 921 13.78 -25.40 38.10
C SER A 921 15.11 -25.49 37.32
N SER A 922 15.25 -26.52 36.48
CA SER A 922 16.51 -26.94 35.86
C SER A 922 16.94 -26.18 34.61
N SER A 923 16.55 -24.93 34.39
CA SER A 923 17.06 -24.19 33.23
C SER A 923 16.97 -22.67 33.37
N ASN A 924 17.96 -21.97 32.82
CA ASN A 924 17.85 -20.56 32.47
C ASN A 924 16.64 -20.40 31.53
N ARG A 925 15.50 -19.87 31.99
CA ARG A 925 14.25 -19.79 31.20
C ARG A 925 13.76 -18.35 31.09
N ILE A 926 14.34 -17.62 30.13
CA ILE A 926 13.77 -16.39 29.59
C ILE A 926 12.43 -16.75 28.93
N LEU A 927 11.37 -15.98 29.22
CA LEU A 927 10.13 -16.00 28.48
C LEU A 927 10.33 -15.11 27.24
N TYR A 928 10.33 -15.68 26.03
CA TYR A 928 10.52 -14.96 24.76
C TYR A 928 9.40 -13.94 24.41
N ILE A 929 8.57 -13.59 25.39
CA ILE A 929 7.57 -12.52 25.29
C ILE A 929 8.27 -11.17 25.14
N ASP A 930 9.43 -10.98 25.80
CA ASP A 930 10.24 -9.76 25.75
C ASP A 930 10.70 -9.39 24.34
N ASP A 931 11.05 -10.39 23.53
CA ASP A 931 11.62 -10.15 22.20
C ASP A 931 10.54 -9.84 21.14
N ILE A 932 9.30 -10.30 21.35
CA ILE A 932 8.27 -10.31 20.31
C ILE A 932 7.16 -9.31 20.59
N TYR A 933 6.71 -9.17 21.84
CA TYR A 933 5.51 -8.39 22.16
C TYR A 933 5.65 -6.88 21.96
N PRO A 934 6.77 -6.22 22.28
CA PRO A 934 6.88 -4.80 22.03
C PRO A 934 6.69 -4.46 20.55
N ALA A 935 7.35 -5.22 19.66
CA ALA A 935 7.18 -5.08 18.21
C ALA A 935 5.76 -5.48 17.73
N LEU A 936 5.21 -6.59 18.24
CA LEU A 936 3.87 -7.04 17.89
C LEU A 936 2.79 -6.02 18.31
N SER A 937 2.96 -5.41 19.48
CA SER A 937 2.08 -4.36 20.02
C SER A 937 2.06 -3.14 19.11
N ALA A 938 3.23 -2.67 18.68
CA ALA A 938 3.35 -1.57 17.73
C ALA A 938 2.68 -1.89 16.38
N ILE A 939 2.84 -3.12 15.87
CA ILE A 939 2.22 -3.58 14.62
C ILE A 939 0.70 -3.60 14.74
N ILE A 940 0.15 -4.17 15.83
CA ILE A 940 -1.29 -4.25 16.07
C ILE A 940 -1.92 -2.86 16.13
N LYS A 941 -1.30 -1.94 16.90
CA LYS A 941 -1.77 -0.55 17.02
C LYS A 941 -1.74 0.19 15.69
N MET A 942 -0.64 0.05 14.95
CA MET A 942 -0.52 0.65 13.63
C MET A 942 -1.59 0.12 12.67
N ALA A 943 -1.81 -1.21 12.65
CA ALA A 943 -2.84 -1.83 11.84
C ALA A 943 -4.26 -1.36 12.23
N PHE A 944 -4.53 -1.22 13.53
CA PHE A 944 -5.78 -0.66 14.03
C PHE A 944 -5.99 0.79 13.60
N ILE A 945 -5.00 1.67 13.78
CA ILE A 945 -5.08 3.09 13.41
C ILE A 945 -5.25 3.26 11.91
N VAL A 946 -4.41 2.60 11.10
CA VAL A 946 -4.49 2.66 9.63
C VAL A 946 -5.80 2.07 9.14
N GLY A 947 -6.23 0.95 9.72
CA GLY A 947 -7.53 0.34 9.44
C GLY A 947 -8.68 1.30 9.75
N ALA A 948 -8.68 1.92 10.93
CA ALA A 948 -9.71 2.86 11.35
C ALA A 948 -9.76 4.08 10.42
N ILE A 949 -8.61 4.70 10.11
CA ILE A 949 -8.52 5.83 9.17
C ILE A 949 -9.04 5.42 7.79
N GLY A 950 -8.63 4.27 7.27
CA GLY A 950 -9.11 3.76 5.98
C GLY A 950 -10.61 3.49 6.00
N PHE A 951 -11.14 2.89 7.06
CA PHE A 951 -12.57 2.66 7.26
C PHE A 951 -13.35 3.97 7.23
N LEU A 952 -12.88 5.02 7.93
CA LEU A 952 -13.51 6.34 7.90
C LEU A 952 -13.45 6.97 6.50
N PHE A 953 -12.27 6.95 5.86
CA PHE A 953 -12.03 7.55 4.55
C PHE A 953 -12.91 6.94 3.45
N PHE A 954 -13.05 5.62 3.45
CA PHE A 954 -13.89 4.90 2.48
C PHE A 954 -15.38 4.86 2.87
N GLY A 955 -15.83 5.81 3.69
CA GLY A 955 -17.24 5.97 4.04
C GLY A 955 -17.81 4.83 4.88
N GLY A 956 -16.97 4.10 5.62
CA GLY A 956 -17.36 2.99 6.49
C GLY A 956 -18.45 3.36 7.48
N ILE A 957 -18.38 4.56 8.08
CA ILE A 957 -19.46 5.06 8.94
C ILE A 957 -20.77 5.20 8.14
N LYS A 958 -20.74 5.84 6.96
CA LYS A 958 -21.95 6.08 6.16
C LYS A 958 -22.61 4.78 5.70
N GLN A 959 -21.82 3.76 5.41
CA GLN A 959 -22.29 2.44 4.95
C GLN A 959 -22.67 1.50 6.11
N SER A 960 -22.39 1.89 7.35
CA SER A 960 -22.63 1.06 8.53
C SER A 960 -24.04 1.27 9.11
N PRO A 961 -24.72 0.18 9.54
CA PRO A 961 -25.96 0.28 10.29
C PRO A 961 -25.82 1.17 11.53
N ALA A 962 -26.89 1.84 11.95
CA ALA A 962 -26.87 2.75 13.11
C ALA A 962 -26.34 2.07 14.39
N THR A 963 -26.70 0.80 14.62
CA THR A 963 -26.23 0.02 15.77
C THR A 963 -24.73 -0.27 15.72
N TYR A 964 -24.18 -0.56 14.52
CA TYR A 964 -22.75 -0.77 14.36
C TYR A 964 -21.96 0.53 14.48
N ARG A 965 -22.49 1.66 13.96
CA ARG A 965 -21.91 3.00 14.19
C ARG A 965 -21.82 3.34 15.68
N LEU A 966 -22.86 3.04 16.45
CA LEU A 966 -22.85 3.21 17.90
C LEU A 966 -21.74 2.38 18.54
N LEU A 967 -21.61 1.10 18.17
CA LEU A 967 -20.50 0.27 18.64
C LEU A 967 -19.13 0.87 18.31
N LEU A 968 -18.92 1.35 17.08
CA LEU A 968 -17.66 1.98 16.69
C LEU A 968 -17.36 3.26 17.48
N MET A 969 -18.39 4.05 17.79
CA MET A 969 -18.25 5.22 18.66
C MET A 969 -17.82 4.81 20.08
N ILE A 970 -18.38 3.72 20.62
CA ILE A 970 -18.00 3.18 21.94
C ILE A 970 -16.58 2.62 21.93
N VAL A 971 -16.17 1.94 20.85
CA VAL A 971 -14.78 1.49 20.67
C VAL A 971 -13.82 2.68 20.61
N GLY A 972 -14.17 3.73 19.87
CA GLY A 972 -13.37 4.96 19.80
C GLY A 972 -13.30 5.69 21.14
N LEU A 973 -14.42 5.77 21.87
CA LEU A 973 -14.47 6.34 23.21
C LEU A 973 -13.61 5.55 24.20
N PHE A 974 -13.71 4.22 24.18
CA PHE A 974 -12.87 3.33 24.97
C PHE A 974 -11.39 3.57 24.68
N TRP A 975 -11.00 3.51 23.41
CA TRP A 975 -9.60 3.70 23.00
C TRP A 975 -9.05 5.07 23.39
N THR A 976 -9.85 6.13 23.26
CA THR A 976 -9.44 7.49 23.63
C THR A 976 -9.27 7.66 25.13
N LEU A 977 -10.22 7.13 25.93
CA LEU A 977 -10.15 7.20 27.39
C LEU A 977 -9.00 6.34 27.93
N ASP A 978 -8.77 5.15 27.36
CA ASP A 978 -7.66 4.29 27.71
C ASP A 978 -6.31 4.94 27.40
N LEU A 979 -6.15 5.51 26.19
CA LEU A 979 -4.95 6.27 25.81
C LEU A 979 -4.72 7.43 26.80
N GLY A 980 -5.75 8.24 27.05
CA GLY A 980 -5.66 9.36 27.99
C GLY A 980 -5.27 8.91 29.41
N PHE A 981 -5.88 7.84 29.90
CA PHE A 981 -5.58 7.29 31.23
C PHE A 981 -4.14 6.73 31.31
N SER A 982 -3.71 6.01 30.28
CA SER A 982 -2.37 5.43 30.17
C SER A 982 -1.29 6.51 30.05
N LEU A 983 -1.53 7.58 29.29
CA LEU A 983 -0.56 8.65 29.11
C LEU A 983 -0.43 9.59 30.32
N LEU A 984 -1.52 9.80 31.07
CA LEU A 984 -1.58 10.81 32.14
C LEU A 984 -1.51 10.23 33.56
N ALA A 985 -2.00 9.02 33.77
CA ALA A 985 -2.25 8.52 35.13
C ALA A 985 -1.53 7.20 35.43
N SER A 986 -1.41 6.27 34.46
CA SER A 986 -0.91 4.91 34.69
C SER A 986 0.50 4.67 34.13
N PRO A 987 1.31 3.79 34.74
CA PRO A 987 2.41 3.15 34.02
C PRO A 987 1.90 2.47 32.75
N VAL A 988 2.73 2.50 31.72
CA VAL A 988 2.49 1.97 30.39
C VAL A 988 3.35 0.72 30.20
N VAL A 989 2.77 -0.42 30.54
CA VAL A 989 3.45 -1.73 30.57
C VAL A 989 2.58 -2.78 29.90
N LEU A 990 3.19 -3.84 29.37
CA LEU A 990 2.51 -4.81 28.52
C LEU A 990 1.27 -5.42 29.19
N ARG A 991 1.38 -5.84 30.46
CA ARG A 991 0.28 -6.46 31.22
C ARG A 991 -0.96 -5.59 31.34
N TYR A 992 -0.82 -4.26 31.31
CA TYR A 992 -1.95 -3.33 31.36
C TYR A 992 -2.59 -3.09 29.99
N GLN A 993 -1.84 -3.34 28.90
CA GLN A 993 -2.31 -3.13 27.53
C GLN A 993 -2.93 -4.36 26.87
N LEU A 994 -2.81 -5.57 27.45
CA LEU A 994 -3.33 -6.80 26.85
C LEU A 994 -4.84 -6.74 26.56
N PHE A 995 -5.62 -6.05 27.41
CA PHE A 995 -7.04 -5.83 27.15
C PHE A 995 -7.26 -4.97 25.91
N GLN A 996 -6.59 -3.82 25.85
CA GLN A 996 -6.65 -2.90 24.71
C GLN A 996 -6.22 -3.61 23.41
N LEU A 997 -5.09 -4.33 23.43
CA LEU A 997 -4.58 -5.07 22.27
C LEU A 997 -5.61 -6.09 21.75
N SER A 998 -6.34 -6.74 22.66
CA SER A 998 -7.42 -7.66 22.28
C SER A 998 -8.54 -6.94 21.50
N VAL A 999 -8.93 -5.75 21.95
CA VAL A 999 -9.93 -4.91 21.24
C VAL A 999 -9.37 -4.43 19.90
N GLU A 1000 -8.11 -4.00 19.85
CA GLU A 1000 -7.46 -3.50 18.63
C GLU A 1000 -7.32 -4.58 17.55
N VAL A 1001 -6.99 -5.82 17.91
CA VAL A 1001 -6.95 -6.94 16.95
C VAL A 1001 -8.35 -7.21 16.38
N ILE A 1002 -9.37 -7.23 17.23
CA ILE A 1002 -10.76 -7.49 16.81
C ILE A 1002 -11.23 -6.43 15.81
N PHE A 1003 -11.17 -5.14 16.18
CA PHE A 1003 -11.71 -4.09 15.32
C PHE A 1003 -10.75 -3.70 14.19
N GLY A 1004 -9.43 -3.80 14.40
CA GLY A 1004 -8.43 -3.53 13.37
C GLY A 1004 -8.55 -4.50 12.20
N THR A 1005 -8.71 -5.80 12.48
CA THR A 1005 -8.95 -6.79 11.42
C THR A 1005 -10.27 -6.57 10.69
N MET A 1006 -11.34 -6.20 11.40
CA MET A 1006 -12.63 -5.86 10.79
C MET A 1006 -12.56 -4.59 9.91
N PHE A 1007 -11.81 -3.58 10.33
CA PHE A 1007 -11.59 -2.38 9.51
C PHE A 1007 -10.83 -2.70 8.24
N LEU A 1008 -9.75 -3.47 8.34
CA LEU A 1008 -8.97 -3.93 7.19
C LEU A 1008 -9.84 -4.75 6.23
N GLU A 1009 -10.67 -5.66 6.76
CA GLU A 1009 -11.60 -6.44 5.96
C GLU A 1009 -12.58 -5.56 5.17
N TYR A 1010 -13.15 -4.53 5.80
CA TYR A 1010 -14.03 -3.59 5.12
C TYR A 1010 -13.33 -2.90 3.93
N ILE A 1011 -12.07 -2.48 4.13
CA ILE A 1011 -11.26 -1.85 3.10
C ILE A 1011 -11.05 -2.82 1.92
N PHE A 1012 -10.70 -4.08 2.20
CA PHE A 1012 -10.49 -5.09 1.16
C PHE A 1012 -11.77 -5.41 0.38
N ARG A 1013 -12.93 -5.56 1.04
CA ARG A 1013 -14.20 -5.89 0.37
C ARG A 1013 -14.71 -4.78 -0.55
N LEU A 1014 -14.40 -3.51 -0.26
CA LEU A 1014 -14.77 -2.40 -1.13
C LEU A 1014 -14.01 -2.40 -2.46
N GLU A 1015 -12.78 -2.91 -2.44
CA GLU A 1015 -11.97 -3.06 -3.65
C GLU A 1015 -12.59 -4.11 -4.57
N ASP A 1016 -13.00 -5.26 -4.02
CA ASP A 1016 -13.69 -6.32 -4.77
C ASP A 1016 -15.03 -5.85 -5.37
N LYS A 1017 -15.81 -5.03 -4.64
CA LYS A 1017 -17.09 -4.46 -5.15
C LYS A 1017 -16.90 -3.38 -6.21
N LYS A 1018 -15.84 -2.56 -6.13
CA LYS A 1018 -15.52 -1.59 -7.19
C LYS A 1018 -15.05 -2.30 -8.45
N VAL A 1019 -14.27 -3.37 -8.32
CA VAL A 1019 -13.87 -4.23 -9.45
C VAL A 1019 -15.10 -4.88 -10.08
N ALA A 1020 -16.03 -5.45 -9.30
CA ALA A 1020 -17.26 -6.06 -9.83
C ALA A 1020 -18.23 -5.07 -10.49
N ARG A 1021 -18.32 -3.81 -10.01
CA ARG A 1021 -19.13 -2.75 -10.66
C ARG A 1021 -18.50 -2.22 -11.95
N LEU A 1022 -17.17 -2.22 -12.03
CA LEU A 1022 -16.44 -1.87 -13.26
C LEU A 1022 -16.55 -2.99 -14.31
N GLU A 1023 -16.65 -4.25 -13.87
CA GLU A 1023 -16.86 -5.41 -14.77
C GLU A 1023 -18.30 -5.54 -15.30
N THR A 1024 -19.30 -4.90 -14.69
CA THR A 1024 -20.73 -5.06 -15.05
C THR A 1024 -21.35 -3.89 -15.85
N GLY A 1025 -20.57 -2.85 -16.19
CA GLY A 1025 -20.93 -1.90 -17.25
C GLY A 1025 -22.29 -1.18 -17.17
N LYS A 1026 -22.93 -1.07 -15.99
CA LYS A 1026 -24.18 -0.31 -15.82
C LYS A 1026 -24.01 0.82 -14.81
N GLY A 1027 -23.36 1.89 -15.26
CA GLY A 1027 -23.37 3.20 -14.60
C GLY A 1027 -24.35 4.13 -15.29
N GLY A 1028 -25.66 3.86 -15.15
CA GLY A 1028 -26.70 4.81 -15.55
C GLY A 1028 -26.61 6.05 -14.67
N ILE A 1029 -26.47 7.21 -15.31
CA ILE A 1029 -26.67 8.52 -14.73
C ILE A 1029 -28.12 8.57 -14.21
N ILE A 1030 -28.30 8.62 -12.90
CA ILE A 1030 -29.55 9.09 -12.30
C ILE A 1030 -29.26 10.47 -11.72
N LEU A 1031 -29.60 11.46 -12.53
CA LEU A 1031 -30.00 12.79 -12.06
C LEU A 1031 -31.34 12.64 -11.33
N GLN A 1032 -31.40 12.97 -10.04
CA GLN A 1032 -32.60 13.43 -9.32
C GLN A 1032 -32.07 14.35 -8.21
N GLN A 1033 -32.22 15.69 -8.27
CA GLN A 1033 -33.45 16.48 -8.05
C GLN A 1033 -34.29 15.93 -6.89
N GLY A 1034 -34.34 16.70 -5.78
CA GLY A 1034 -35.06 16.39 -4.55
C GLY A 1034 -34.26 16.79 -3.33
#